data_AF-A0A225AN78-F1
#
_entry.id   AF-A0A225AN78-F1
#
_cell.length_a   1.000
_cell.length_b   1.000
_cell.length_c   1.000
_cell.angle_alpha   90.00
_cell.angle_beta   90.00
_cell.angle_gamma   90.00
#
_symmetry.space_group_name_H-M   'P 1'
#
loop_
_entity.id
_entity.type
_entity.pdbx_description
1 polymer ?
#
loop_
_entity_poly.entity_id
_entity_poly.type
_entity_poly.pdbx_seq_one_letter_code
_entity_poly.pdbx_strand_id
1 'polypeptide(L)'
;MELEKQEFAETTVQDVESGALKNVKPRDADLALGVYELDVTEAEIAAVDHQKLVRKIDLRLIPIMTAVITLFTMDKATLSYSSIMGIRHDAHLTSNEYSWLGSIFSLGYMFANLPCALIIQKVPLSKWVVVNMSIWGVLLACMAAGKNYGSLFAIRLLLGIFEASITPVFVIMTGMWYTRAEQAARLGLWYSGVGLATIIGSPIAWGLDSPSASTGSLSSWQLLYVVFGAITVALAICFYFTVPDSQLSAKFLTPAERVVAINRIRVNQQGIGNRKFKAYQAIELLKDPRTYLYFAFQFIANIGYGAVGTFGSLMLVSLGFESRRALIMTMPHGATTLVGVIVTCYFASKMNDRTLWAGVSAMFGIVFGACLYGLEDNKWGSIIAFYFQQVFVAAYILNFSLVSANSAGHTKKVLTNCVLLLGSTSGSMTGPQITKNDPTYKKVKLVMMLAPTICLLILACIRLLNILENRRRDKSESRNEHVANSEFLDLTDGENKEFRRKAQVMKFMSFQEPPQECPRFTATPESLLRDTKLLIQQTKEVQDQLSKTVKPETVTFQNVLLPLIQNEHKVELEKNILNFYQNVSVDSNLREASREAEKLFEASEIETFTREDLHCLTDAVVMNSKEGDLDLESQRLLEQVHRKFVYNGLGLPKGEPRTRFAELQTRLSELRLKFDENRNEENGGIWLTRDELDGVPQDVLDGLEKDKDDPNKLRATFQWADFIPIQSYAKTSETRKRIFLGFENQCTQNVPIMKEIFVLRDEVARLLGVPGRPAIWPFAKRPRGDQFSFDAFKFAEYFSLDTTVRGMLEIFESLLGLVFLEDDGTDRDKYWHDDVKLFHVWDSELRGGGFVGYLYMDLHPRQGKYNNPSNHNLQPGFLDANGVRRYPATALRCGFSKPTPKKPSLLKHSEVVLLFHELGHGIHDLVSQTKYARFHGTRLVDDFCETPSILLENWCWSASVLESLSQHYSTLSPEYLQIWKEEAGGENVPPPPTKLPNEMIESVIRTRMVNSALVKLRVLHIALFDMAVHTPRSHQDIVDMNISELYNRLWVQVVGFDGPEDQGHEWGHGEATMGHIVDGYDVGFYGYLLSEVYALDIFHSFFKADPMNAIEGHRYRDTLLKKGGSQDEMKLYKLPGNQWFT
;
A
#
# COMPACT_ATOMS: atom_id res chain seq x y z
N MET A 1 -14.92 -1.06 -2.63
CA MET A 1 -16.22 -0.68 -2.06
C MET A 1 -17.40 -1.29 -2.79
N GLU A 2 -17.58 -1.15 -4.12
CA GLU A 2 -18.67 -1.88 -4.81
C GLU A 2 -18.35 -3.35 -5.09
N LEU A 3 -17.10 -3.69 -5.42
CA LEU A 3 -16.65 -5.09 -5.39
C LEU A 3 -16.78 -5.69 -3.98
N GLU A 4 -16.37 -4.97 -2.92
CA GLU A 4 -16.63 -5.40 -1.53
C GLU A 4 -18.12 -5.60 -1.24
N LYS A 5 -19.03 -4.80 -1.82
CA LYS A 5 -20.48 -5.00 -1.66
C LYS A 5 -20.96 -6.26 -2.39
N GLN A 6 -20.46 -6.53 -3.60
CA GLN A 6 -20.81 -7.73 -4.37
C GLN A 6 -20.26 -9.00 -3.72
N GLU A 7 -18.96 -9.07 -3.44
CA GLU A 7 -18.29 -10.23 -2.82
C GLU A 7 -18.90 -10.56 -1.44
N PHE A 8 -19.25 -9.52 -0.66
CA PHE A 8 -19.93 -9.67 0.64
C PHE A 8 -21.42 -10.04 0.51
N ALA A 9 -22.10 -9.62 -0.57
CA ALA A 9 -23.44 -10.06 -0.90
C ALA A 9 -23.42 -11.53 -1.36
N GLU A 10 -22.59 -11.90 -2.33
CA GLU A 10 -22.41 -13.27 -2.84
C GLU A 10 -22.04 -14.25 -1.73
N THR A 11 -21.10 -13.88 -0.83
CA THR A 11 -20.79 -14.70 0.36
C THR A 11 -22.01 -14.84 1.29
N THR A 12 -22.77 -13.76 1.50
CA THR A 12 -24.01 -13.80 2.31
C THR A 12 -25.09 -14.65 1.64
N VAL A 13 -25.22 -14.62 0.32
CA VAL A 13 -26.19 -15.41 -0.46
C VAL A 13 -25.82 -16.88 -0.44
N GLN A 14 -24.54 -17.24 -0.64
CA GLN A 14 -24.08 -18.63 -0.53
C GLN A 14 -24.31 -19.22 0.88
N ASP A 15 -24.11 -18.45 1.96
CA ASP A 15 -24.45 -18.88 3.33
C ASP A 15 -25.95 -19.17 3.53
N VAL A 16 -26.81 -18.45 2.81
CA VAL A 16 -28.27 -18.57 2.87
C VAL A 16 -28.79 -19.73 2.01
N GLU A 17 -28.33 -19.84 0.76
CA GLU A 17 -28.74 -20.89 -0.19
C GLU A 17 -28.21 -22.28 0.17
N SER A 18 -26.94 -22.37 0.58
CA SER A 18 -26.30 -23.65 0.96
C SER A 18 -26.93 -24.32 2.18
N GLY A 19 -27.73 -23.57 2.96
CA GLY A 19 -28.34 -24.05 4.19
C GLY A 19 -27.35 -24.35 5.32
N ALA A 20 -26.08 -23.91 5.22
CA ALA A 20 -25.06 -24.12 6.25
C ALA A 20 -25.54 -23.70 7.65
N LEU A 21 -26.30 -22.59 7.72
CA LEU A 21 -26.85 -22.05 8.96
C LEU A 21 -28.04 -22.86 9.54
N LYS A 22 -28.65 -23.80 8.81
CA LYS A 22 -29.66 -24.73 9.34
C LYS A 22 -29.09 -25.77 10.32
N ASN A 23 -27.78 -26.05 10.23
CA ASN A 23 -27.09 -26.99 11.11
C ASN A 23 -26.54 -26.36 12.40
N VAL A 24 -26.63 -25.02 12.56
CA VAL A 24 -26.33 -24.35 13.82
C VAL A 24 -27.43 -24.69 14.83
N LYS A 25 -27.07 -25.39 15.90
CA LYS A 25 -28.04 -25.76 16.96
C LYS A 25 -28.69 -24.49 17.52
N PRO A 26 -30.04 -24.40 17.58
CA PRO A 26 -30.76 -23.17 17.96
C PRO A 26 -30.74 -22.89 19.47
N ARG A 27 -29.61 -23.15 20.13
CA ARG A 27 -29.36 -22.86 21.55
C ARG A 27 -28.34 -21.74 21.76
N ASP A 28 -27.64 -21.27 20.74
CA ASP A 28 -26.49 -20.37 20.89
C ASP A 28 -26.48 -19.16 19.94
N ALA A 29 -27.52 -18.97 19.11
CA ALA A 29 -27.52 -18.05 17.96
C ALA A 29 -28.69 -17.02 17.90
N ASP A 30 -29.37 -16.74 19.03
CA ASP A 30 -30.62 -15.95 19.13
C ASP A 30 -30.71 -14.65 18.31
N LEU A 31 -29.60 -13.93 18.08
CA LEU A 31 -29.60 -12.62 17.41
C LEU A 31 -29.34 -12.65 15.89
N ALA A 32 -28.75 -13.74 15.36
CA ALA A 32 -28.51 -13.87 13.92
C ALA A 32 -29.77 -14.33 13.17
N LEU A 33 -30.61 -15.15 13.82
CA LEU A 33 -31.83 -15.70 13.22
C LEU A 33 -32.86 -14.62 12.83
N GLY A 34 -32.92 -13.50 13.56
CA GLY A 34 -33.83 -12.38 13.25
C GLY A 34 -33.47 -11.58 11.98
N VAL A 35 -32.39 -11.92 11.28
CA VAL A 35 -32.10 -11.39 9.93
C VAL A 35 -33.06 -12.00 8.89
N TYR A 36 -33.44 -13.27 9.06
CA TYR A 36 -34.34 -13.99 8.15
C TYR A 36 -35.82 -13.57 8.24
N GLU A 37 -36.18 -12.71 9.21
CA GLU A 37 -37.52 -12.12 9.33
C GLU A 37 -37.66 -10.79 8.55
N LEU A 38 -36.58 -10.31 7.93
CA LEU A 38 -36.54 -9.08 7.14
C LEU A 38 -36.60 -9.41 5.64
N ASP A 39 -37.77 -9.24 5.04
CA ASP A 39 -37.98 -9.35 3.59
C ASP A 39 -37.29 -8.17 2.88
N VAL A 40 -36.12 -8.42 2.28
CA VAL A 40 -35.21 -7.43 1.68
C VAL A 40 -34.47 -8.06 0.50
N THR A 41 -34.38 -7.34 -0.62
CA THR A 41 -33.71 -7.84 -1.83
C THR A 41 -32.20 -7.62 -1.82
N GLU A 42 -31.45 -8.45 -2.56
CA GLU A 42 -29.99 -8.33 -2.72
C GLU A 42 -29.58 -6.96 -3.28
N ALA A 43 -30.35 -6.41 -4.22
CA ALA A 43 -30.13 -5.08 -4.79
C ALA A 43 -30.22 -3.97 -3.73
N GLU A 44 -31.14 -4.08 -2.77
CA GLU A 44 -31.25 -3.12 -1.66
C GLU A 44 -30.08 -3.24 -0.67
N ILE A 45 -29.55 -4.45 -0.46
CA ILE A 45 -28.35 -4.69 0.36
C ILE A 45 -27.13 -4.08 -0.31
N ALA A 46 -26.91 -4.37 -1.60
CA ALA A 46 -25.80 -3.84 -2.39
C ALA A 46 -25.85 -2.31 -2.53
N ALA A 47 -27.04 -1.69 -2.51
CA ALA A 47 -27.19 -0.24 -2.55
C ALA A 47 -26.63 0.49 -1.30
N VAL A 48 -26.56 -0.17 -0.13
CA VAL A 48 -26.19 0.49 1.14
C VAL A 48 -24.74 1.00 1.14
N ASP A 49 -24.58 2.31 1.27
CA ASP A 49 -23.26 2.93 1.47
C ASP A 49 -22.76 2.70 2.91
N HIS A 50 -21.70 1.90 3.05
CA HIS A 50 -21.11 1.55 4.33
C HIS A 50 -20.57 2.77 5.10
N GLN A 51 -20.03 3.80 4.43
CA GLN A 51 -19.53 5.00 5.11
C GLN A 51 -20.68 5.86 5.62
N LYS A 52 -21.75 6.03 4.83
CA LYS A 52 -22.97 6.74 5.26
C LYS A 52 -23.65 6.00 6.42
N LEU A 53 -23.74 4.66 6.36
CA LEU A 53 -24.27 3.83 7.45
C LEU A 53 -23.46 4.01 8.75
N VAL A 54 -22.13 3.94 8.69
CA VAL A 54 -21.27 4.16 9.87
C VAL A 54 -21.46 5.56 10.44
N ARG A 55 -21.44 6.62 9.60
CA ARG A 55 -21.68 8.00 10.04
C ARG A 55 -23.07 8.18 10.68
N LYS A 56 -24.10 7.50 10.15
CA LYS A 56 -25.47 7.51 10.66
C LYS A 56 -25.58 6.83 12.04
N ILE A 57 -24.81 5.77 12.28
CA ILE A 57 -24.69 5.09 13.58
C ILE A 57 -23.88 5.96 14.56
N ASP A 58 -22.73 6.50 14.14
CA ASP A 58 -21.89 7.40 14.96
C ASP A 58 -22.70 8.59 15.47
N LEU A 59 -23.39 9.32 14.57
CA LEU A 59 -24.21 10.49 14.90
C LEU A 59 -25.37 10.19 15.86
N ARG A 60 -25.85 8.93 15.92
CA ARG A 60 -26.96 8.54 16.80
C ARG A 60 -26.50 8.03 18.16
N LEU A 61 -25.39 7.29 18.21
CA LEU A 61 -24.93 6.62 19.43
C LEU A 61 -23.82 7.37 20.16
N ILE A 62 -22.83 7.94 19.45
CA ILE A 62 -21.66 8.54 20.10
C ILE A 62 -22.04 9.79 20.91
N PRO A 63 -22.79 10.79 20.39
CA PRO A 63 -23.11 11.99 21.16
C PRO A 63 -23.87 11.72 22.47
N ILE A 64 -24.84 10.79 22.45
CA ILE A 64 -25.61 10.43 23.65
C ILE A 64 -24.75 9.62 24.65
N MET A 65 -23.87 8.74 24.19
CA MET A 65 -22.92 8.04 25.05
C MET A 65 -21.88 9.00 25.65
N THR A 66 -21.34 9.96 24.88
CA THR A 66 -20.46 11.02 25.38
C THR A 66 -21.18 11.86 26.45
N ALA A 67 -22.44 12.24 26.23
CA ALA A 67 -23.22 13.02 27.19
C ALA A 67 -23.44 12.26 28.52
N VAL A 68 -23.74 10.95 28.48
CA VAL A 68 -23.88 10.15 29.71
C VAL A 68 -22.54 10.05 30.47
N ILE A 69 -21.41 9.87 29.77
CA ILE A 69 -20.08 9.80 30.41
C ILE A 69 -19.62 11.18 30.92
N THR A 70 -20.10 12.27 30.31
CA THR A 70 -19.94 13.63 30.81
C THR A 70 -20.60 13.77 32.18
N LEU A 71 -21.89 13.42 32.33
CA LEU A 71 -22.58 13.49 33.62
C LEU A 71 -21.99 12.53 34.66
N PHE A 72 -21.69 11.29 34.27
CA PHE A 72 -21.02 10.27 35.10
C PHE A 72 -19.67 10.72 35.67
N THR A 73 -19.02 11.69 35.03
CA THR A 73 -17.76 12.29 35.52
C THR A 73 -18.02 13.58 36.31
N MET A 74 -18.98 14.41 35.90
CA MET A 74 -19.42 15.60 36.64
C MET A 74 -19.88 15.24 38.06
N ASP A 75 -20.66 14.19 38.22
CA ASP A 75 -21.23 13.76 39.50
C ASP A 75 -20.15 13.27 40.48
N LYS A 76 -19.03 12.74 39.97
CA LYS A 76 -17.83 12.39 40.74
C LYS A 76 -17.05 13.62 41.14
N ALA A 77 -16.79 14.52 40.18
CA ALA A 77 -16.13 15.80 40.41
C ALA A 77 -16.91 16.72 41.37
N THR A 78 -18.23 16.53 41.49
CA THR A 78 -19.12 17.29 42.39
C THR A 78 -18.68 17.21 43.85
N LEU A 79 -18.05 16.11 44.30
CA LEU A 79 -17.46 16.08 45.65
C LEU A 79 -16.28 17.07 45.78
N SER A 80 -15.38 17.13 44.80
CA SER A 80 -14.28 18.10 44.78
C SER A 80 -14.78 19.54 44.71
N TYR A 81 -15.80 19.85 43.90
CA TYR A 81 -16.40 21.18 43.84
C TYR A 81 -17.09 21.57 45.16
N SER A 82 -17.94 20.70 45.70
CA SER A 82 -18.67 20.95 46.96
C SER A 82 -17.74 21.13 48.17
N SER A 83 -16.53 20.56 48.12
CA SER A 83 -15.49 20.75 49.14
C SER A 83 -15.02 22.21 49.31
N ILE A 84 -15.08 23.00 48.23
CA ILE A 84 -14.83 24.45 48.24
C ILE A 84 -16.12 25.21 48.61
N MET A 85 -17.26 24.77 48.06
CA MET A 85 -18.58 25.41 48.22
C MET A 85 -19.26 25.13 49.58
N GLY A 86 -18.51 24.66 50.60
CA GLY A 86 -18.96 24.62 52.00
C GLY A 86 -19.31 23.25 52.62
N ILE A 87 -19.42 22.15 51.86
CA ILE A 87 -19.98 20.87 52.37
C ILE A 87 -19.30 20.34 53.64
N ARG A 88 -17.99 20.56 53.78
CA ARG A 88 -17.20 20.11 54.93
C ARG A 88 -17.55 20.83 56.22
N HIS A 89 -17.95 22.10 56.13
CA HIS A 89 -18.41 22.90 57.25
C HIS A 89 -19.86 22.52 57.59
N ASP A 90 -20.75 22.54 56.59
CA ASP A 90 -22.20 22.37 56.76
C ASP A 90 -22.62 20.98 57.25
N ALA A 91 -21.87 19.93 56.88
CA ALA A 91 -22.08 18.55 57.35
C ALA A 91 -21.06 18.09 58.42
N HIS A 92 -20.29 19.04 58.98
CA HIS A 92 -19.33 18.84 60.07
C HIS A 92 -18.29 17.71 59.83
N LEU A 93 -17.71 17.65 58.64
CA LEU A 93 -16.87 16.53 58.19
C LEU A 93 -15.39 16.69 58.59
N THR A 94 -14.85 15.74 59.35
CA THR A 94 -13.41 15.64 59.57
C THR A 94 -12.67 15.29 58.26
N SER A 95 -11.35 15.53 58.23
CA SER A 95 -10.51 15.20 57.06
C SER A 95 -10.55 13.69 56.71
N ASN A 96 -10.63 12.83 57.73
CA ASN A 96 -10.73 11.38 57.56
C ASN A 96 -12.10 10.96 57.00
N GLU A 97 -13.19 11.55 57.49
CA GLU A 97 -14.54 11.29 56.97
C GLU A 97 -14.70 11.78 55.51
N TYR A 98 -14.16 12.96 55.17
CA TYR A 98 -14.16 13.45 53.79
C TYR A 98 -13.38 12.51 52.85
N SER A 99 -12.23 11.99 53.28
CA SER A 99 -11.49 10.95 52.53
C SER A 99 -12.32 9.68 52.32
N TRP A 100 -13.07 9.26 53.35
CA TRP A 100 -14.00 8.12 53.25
C TRP A 100 -15.22 8.38 52.36
N LEU A 101 -15.75 9.61 52.29
CA LEU A 101 -16.78 9.97 51.30
C LEU A 101 -16.25 9.88 49.86
N GLY A 102 -14.95 10.13 49.64
CA GLY A 102 -14.27 9.83 48.37
C GLY A 102 -14.25 8.32 48.09
N SER A 103 -13.70 7.53 49.02
CA SER A 103 -13.50 6.08 48.85
C SER A 103 -14.79 5.24 48.81
N ILE A 104 -15.84 5.58 49.57
CA ILE A 104 -17.03 4.73 49.76
C ILE A 104 -17.83 4.51 48.47
N PHE A 105 -17.85 5.52 47.60
CA PHE A 105 -18.44 5.40 46.26
C PHE A 105 -17.80 4.27 45.46
N SER A 106 -16.46 4.22 45.46
CA SER A 106 -15.69 3.21 44.74
C SER A 106 -15.91 1.80 45.31
N LEU A 107 -16.17 1.67 46.62
CA LEU A 107 -16.53 0.39 47.25
C LEU A 107 -17.91 -0.11 46.79
N GLY A 108 -18.91 0.77 46.70
CA GLY A 108 -20.24 0.45 46.16
C GLY A 108 -20.18 -0.02 44.71
N TYR A 109 -19.42 0.69 43.88
CA TYR A 109 -19.17 0.33 42.48
C TYR A 109 -18.44 -1.02 42.38
N MET A 110 -17.41 -1.24 43.20
CA MET A 110 -16.64 -2.49 43.24
C MET A 110 -17.51 -3.71 43.57
N PHE A 111 -18.43 -3.56 44.54
CA PHE A 111 -19.38 -4.62 44.90
C PHE A 111 -20.41 -4.89 43.78
N ALA A 112 -20.95 -3.84 43.15
CA ALA A 112 -21.99 -3.95 42.14
C ALA A 112 -21.48 -4.42 40.75
N ASN A 113 -20.19 -4.26 40.46
CA ASN A 113 -19.55 -4.68 39.20
C ASN A 113 -19.92 -6.12 38.79
N LEU A 114 -19.67 -7.11 39.66
CA LEU A 114 -19.86 -8.53 39.33
C LEU A 114 -21.36 -8.92 39.18
N PRO A 115 -22.27 -8.51 40.09
CA PRO A 115 -23.71 -8.64 39.87
C PRO A 115 -24.17 -8.00 38.56
N CYS A 116 -23.74 -6.78 38.25
CA CYS A 116 -24.10 -6.10 37.00
C CYS A 116 -23.60 -6.89 35.77
N ALA A 117 -22.35 -7.36 35.78
CA ALA A 117 -21.77 -8.14 34.69
C ALA A 117 -22.52 -9.46 34.38
N LEU A 118 -23.26 -10.00 35.36
CA LEU A 118 -24.13 -11.17 35.20
C LEU A 118 -25.58 -10.81 34.81
N ILE A 119 -26.06 -9.63 35.24
CA ILE A 119 -27.41 -9.12 34.92
C ILE A 119 -27.48 -8.64 33.45
N ILE A 120 -26.48 -7.91 32.96
CA ILE A 120 -26.46 -7.35 31.59
C ILE A 120 -26.44 -8.40 30.48
N GLN A 121 -26.16 -9.66 30.80
CA GLN A 121 -26.29 -10.79 29.87
C GLN A 121 -27.75 -11.23 29.67
N LYS A 122 -28.67 -10.79 30.53
CA LYS A 122 -30.07 -11.25 30.63
C LYS A 122 -31.11 -10.15 30.40
N VAL A 123 -30.74 -8.87 30.51
CA VAL A 123 -31.64 -7.72 30.38
C VAL A 123 -31.35 -6.90 29.11
N PRO A 124 -32.34 -6.17 28.56
CA PRO A 124 -32.09 -5.26 27.44
C PRO A 124 -31.19 -4.08 27.88
N LEU A 125 -30.12 -3.84 27.12
CA LEU A 125 -29.01 -2.98 27.55
C LEU A 125 -29.40 -1.51 27.71
N SER A 126 -30.20 -0.94 26.79
CA SER A 126 -30.52 0.50 26.87
C SER A 126 -31.50 0.77 28.01
N LYS A 127 -32.47 -0.13 28.22
CA LYS A 127 -33.42 -0.07 29.33
C LYS A 127 -32.72 -0.22 30.69
N TRP A 128 -31.72 -1.09 30.80
CA TRP A 128 -30.92 -1.24 32.03
C TRP A 128 -30.16 0.04 32.38
N VAL A 129 -29.54 0.70 31.39
CA VAL A 129 -28.91 2.02 31.57
C VAL A 129 -29.92 3.05 32.08
N VAL A 130 -31.09 3.18 31.44
CA VAL A 130 -32.13 4.16 31.82
C VAL A 130 -32.60 3.97 33.27
N VAL A 131 -32.83 2.73 33.71
CA VAL A 131 -33.26 2.46 35.10
C VAL A 131 -32.18 2.87 36.09
N ASN A 132 -30.93 2.42 35.90
CA ASN A 132 -29.83 2.75 36.80
C ASN A 132 -29.55 4.25 36.83
N MET A 133 -29.56 4.91 35.67
CA MET A 133 -29.32 6.33 35.50
C MET A 133 -30.41 7.21 36.11
N SER A 134 -31.68 6.77 36.06
CA SER A 134 -32.79 7.46 36.73
C SER A 134 -32.65 7.38 38.25
N ILE A 135 -32.30 6.21 38.80
CA ILE A 135 -32.08 6.02 40.23
C ILE A 135 -30.84 6.80 40.71
N TRP A 136 -29.74 6.76 39.95
CA TRP A 136 -28.53 7.56 40.18
C TRP A 136 -28.84 9.06 40.22
N GLY A 137 -29.53 9.62 39.22
CA GLY A 137 -29.87 11.05 39.20
C GLY A 137 -30.74 11.50 40.39
N VAL A 138 -31.69 10.66 40.83
CA VAL A 138 -32.49 10.92 42.03
C VAL A 138 -31.64 10.83 43.31
N LEU A 139 -30.79 9.81 43.45
CA LEU A 139 -29.86 9.69 44.59
C LEU A 139 -28.87 10.87 44.64
N LEU A 140 -28.47 11.40 43.49
CA LEU A 140 -27.59 12.57 43.43
C LEU A 140 -28.32 13.81 43.96
N ALA A 141 -29.56 14.08 43.53
CA ALA A 141 -30.35 15.17 44.08
C ALA A 141 -30.58 15.01 45.60
N CYS A 142 -30.76 13.77 46.08
CA CYS A 142 -30.87 13.48 47.52
C CYS A 142 -29.61 13.80 48.34
N MET A 143 -28.42 13.93 47.74
CA MET A 143 -27.21 14.38 48.46
C MET A 143 -27.41 15.76 49.11
N ALA A 144 -28.20 16.63 48.51
CA ALA A 144 -28.53 17.95 49.05
C ALA A 144 -29.25 17.88 50.41
N ALA A 145 -29.93 16.78 50.72
CA ALA A 145 -30.59 16.56 52.02
C ALA A 145 -29.64 16.03 53.11
N GLY A 146 -28.41 15.64 52.76
CA GLY A 146 -27.43 15.08 53.70
C GLY A 146 -26.84 16.14 54.64
N LYS A 147 -27.11 16.02 55.94
CA LYS A 147 -26.66 16.99 56.98
C LYS A 147 -25.57 16.44 57.92
N ASN A 148 -25.08 15.22 57.67
CA ASN A 148 -24.06 14.57 58.48
C ASN A 148 -23.32 13.49 57.67
N TYR A 149 -22.15 13.06 58.17
CA TYR A 149 -21.33 12.02 57.54
C TYR A 149 -22.12 10.76 57.19
N GLY A 150 -22.93 10.20 58.11
CA GLY A 150 -23.66 8.95 57.89
C GLY A 150 -24.65 9.01 56.71
N SER A 151 -25.41 10.10 56.59
CA SER A 151 -26.35 10.31 55.48
C SER A 151 -25.63 10.42 54.13
N LEU A 152 -24.55 11.21 54.06
CA LEU A 152 -23.73 11.38 52.86
C LEU A 152 -23.01 10.08 52.47
N PHE A 153 -22.53 9.31 53.45
CA PHE A 153 -21.85 8.02 53.26
C PHE A 153 -22.80 6.97 52.67
N ALA A 154 -24.02 6.87 53.22
CA ALA A 154 -25.03 5.93 52.73
C ALA A 154 -25.47 6.26 51.29
N ILE A 155 -25.74 7.53 50.98
CA ILE A 155 -26.14 7.93 49.62
C ILE A 155 -24.99 7.71 48.63
N ARG A 156 -23.73 8.03 48.99
CA ARG A 156 -22.57 7.79 48.11
C ARG A 156 -22.26 6.30 47.89
N LEU A 157 -22.54 5.43 48.86
CA LEU A 157 -22.48 3.97 48.66
C LEU A 157 -23.51 3.50 47.62
N LEU A 158 -24.77 3.98 47.72
CA LEU A 158 -25.83 3.65 46.78
C LEU A 158 -25.57 4.20 45.37
N LEU A 159 -25.07 5.44 45.25
CA LEU A 159 -24.63 6.03 43.98
C LEU A 159 -23.61 5.11 43.27
N GLY A 160 -22.60 4.63 44.00
CA GLY A 160 -21.61 3.69 43.47
C GLY A 160 -22.23 2.41 42.93
N ILE A 161 -23.24 1.86 43.61
CA ILE A 161 -23.93 0.62 43.21
C ILE A 161 -24.67 0.78 41.87
N PHE A 162 -25.44 1.86 41.68
CA PHE A 162 -26.21 2.06 40.44
C PHE A 162 -25.35 2.52 39.26
N GLU A 163 -24.31 3.34 39.50
CA GLU A 163 -23.38 3.78 38.46
C GLU A 163 -22.51 2.65 37.88
N ALA A 164 -22.33 1.52 38.59
CA ALA A 164 -21.49 0.40 38.18
C ALA A 164 -21.80 -0.19 36.79
N SER A 165 -23.04 -0.01 36.33
CA SER A 165 -23.55 -0.59 35.08
C SER A 165 -23.12 0.16 33.81
N ILE A 166 -22.81 1.46 33.88
CA ILE A 166 -22.70 2.33 32.71
C ILE A 166 -21.52 1.93 31.80
N THR A 167 -20.30 1.94 32.34
CA THR A 167 -19.07 1.63 31.58
C THR A 167 -19.06 0.24 30.93
N PRO A 168 -19.38 -0.88 31.62
CA PRO A 168 -19.39 -2.20 30.97
C PRO A 168 -20.45 -2.32 29.87
N VAL A 169 -21.64 -1.72 30.04
CA VAL A 169 -22.66 -1.71 28.98
C VAL A 169 -22.17 -0.93 27.76
N PHE A 170 -21.53 0.22 27.93
CA PHE A 170 -21.03 1.03 26.80
C PHE A 170 -19.88 0.34 26.05
N VAL A 171 -19.01 -0.40 26.74
CA VAL A 171 -17.99 -1.24 26.08
C VAL A 171 -18.63 -2.38 25.27
N ILE A 172 -19.65 -3.06 25.80
CA ILE A 172 -20.39 -4.11 25.09
C ILE A 172 -21.12 -3.53 23.86
N MET A 173 -21.85 -2.42 24.01
CA MET A 173 -22.52 -1.73 22.92
C MET A 173 -21.52 -1.30 21.82
N THR A 174 -20.34 -0.81 22.19
CA THR A 174 -19.30 -0.46 21.20
C THR A 174 -18.83 -1.69 20.42
N GLY A 175 -18.78 -2.87 21.07
CA GLY A 175 -18.51 -4.15 20.41
C GLY A 175 -19.64 -4.66 19.50
N MET A 176 -20.90 -4.32 19.80
CA MET A 176 -22.07 -4.66 18.98
C MET A 176 -22.19 -3.78 17.72
N TRP A 177 -21.80 -2.51 17.80
CA TRP A 177 -22.06 -1.54 16.73
C TRP A 177 -20.86 -1.23 15.82
N TYR A 178 -19.64 -1.61 16.21
CA TYR A 178 -18.42 -1.26 15.48
C TYR A 178 -17.42 -2.44 15.37
N THR A 179 -16.63 -2.46 14.31
CA THR A 179 -15.60 -3.48 14.05
C THR A 179 -14.39 -3.35 14.99
N ARG A 180 -13.60 -4.42 15.15
CA ARG A 180 -12.34 -4.43 15.92
C ARG A 180 -11.35 -3.30 15.52
N ALA A 181 -11.43 -2.76 14.29
CA ALA A 181 -10.60 -1.64 13.85
C ALA A 181 -11.17 -0.27 14.29
N GLU A 182 -12.49 -0.09 14.21
CA GLU A 182 -13.20 1.14 14.54
C GLU A 182 -13.33 1.39 16.06
N GLN A 183 -13.35 0.32 16.86
CA GLN A 183 -13.62 0.36 18.30
C GLN A 183 -12.68 1.30 19.09
N ALA A 184 -11.40 1.45 18.72
CA ALA A 184 -10.48 2.29 19.48
C ALA A 184 -10.82 3.79 19.37
N ALA A 185 -11.06 4.30 18.16
CA ALA A 185 -11.52 5.67 17.95
C ALA A 185 -12.88 5.94 18.62
N ARG A 186 -13.86 5.04 18.49
CA ARG A 186 -15.20 5.26 19.07
C ARG A 186 -15.19 5.25 20.60
N LEU A 187 -14.42 4.34 21.20
CA LEU A 187 -14.21 4.31 22.65
C LEU A 187 -13.55 5.62 23.12
N GLY A 188 -12.53 6.12 22.40
CA GLY A 188 -11.96 7.45 22.64
C GLY A 188 -13.00 8.58 22.56
N LEU A 189 -13.84 8.61 21.53
CA LEU A 189 -14.86 9.66 21.34
C LEU A 189 -15.91 9.68 22.47
N TRP A 190 -16.45 8.54 22.90
CA TRP A 190 -17.43 8.56 23.99
C TRP A 190 -16.79 8.72 25.37
N TYR A 191 -15.59 8.18 25.60
CA TYR A 191 -14.88 8.36 26.88
C TYR A 191 -14.28 9.78 27.02
N SER A 192 -14.13 10.53 25.93
CA SER A 192 -13.74 11.95 25.96
C SER A 192 -14.72 12.85 26.74
N GLY A 193 -15.92 12.35 27.05
CA GLY A 193 -16.85 12.96 28.00
C GLY A 193 -16.23 13.28 29.37
N VAL A 194 -15.18 12.54 29.79
CA VAL A 194 -14.39 12.85 31.00
C VAL A 194 -13.76 14.25 30.94
N GLY A 195 -13.30 14.68 29.77
CA GLY A 195 -12.75 16.03 29.59
C GLY A 195 -13.86 17.10 29.54
N LEU A 196 -14.94 16.81 28.80
CA LEU A 196 -16.12 17.69 28.71
C LEU A 196 -16.78 17.94 30.07
N ALA A 197 -16.77 16.95 30.96
CA ALA A 197 -17.31 17.05 32.31
C ALA A 197 -16.68 18.20 33.11
N THR A 198 -15.36 18.33 33.06
CA THR A 198 -14.64 19.40 33.75
C THR A 198 -14.74 20.73 33.00
N ILE A 199 -14.87 20.70 31.66
CA ILE A 199 -15.09 21.91 30.86
C ILE A 199 -16.46 22.55 31.16
N ILE A 200 -17.50 21.74 31.38
CA ILE A 200 -18.89 22.18 31.58
C ILE A 200 -19.22 22.34 33.08
N GLY A 201 -18.85 21.37 33.91
CA GLY A 201 -19.17 21.35 35.33
C GLY A 201 -18.48 22.45 36.15
N SER A 202 -17.23 22.81 35.80
CA SER A 202 -16.47 23.81 36.57
C SER A 202 -17.00 25.24 36.42
N PRO A 203 -17.40 25.73 35.23
CA PRO A 203 -18.15 26.97 35.10
C PRO A 203 -19.51 26.96 35.84
N ILE A 204 -20.24 25.83 35.85
CA ILE A 204 -21.51 25.73 36.60
C ILE A 204 -21.24 25.86 38.11
N ALA A 205 -20.28 25.10 38.64
CA ALA A 205 -19.89 25.19 40.04
C ALA A 205 -19.48 26.63 40.43
N TRP A 206 -18.65 27.29 39.61
CA TRP A 206 -18.22 28.69 39.84
C TRP A 206 -19.38 29.70 39.78
N GLY A 207 -20.37 29.47 38.91
CA GLY A 207 -21.57 30.30 38.77
C GLY A 207 -22.54 30.14 39.95
N LEU A 208 -22.71 28.92 40.45
CA LEU A 208 -23.50 28.64 41.66
C LEU A 208 -22.78 29.06 42.94
N ASP A 209 -21.45 29.05 42.95
CA ASP A 209 -20.60 29.62 44.01
C ASP A 209 -20.56 31.17 43.94
N SER A 210 -21.71 31.82 43.79
CA SER A 210 -21.84 33.27 43.67
C SER A 210 -22.73 33.82 44.80
N PRO A 211 -22.39 34.96 45.44
CA PRO A 211 -23.20 35.54 46.52
C PRO A 211 -24.66 35.84 46.15
N SER A 212 -24.97 35.97 44.86
CA SER A 212 -26.32 36.20 44.35
C SER A 212 -27.11 34.92 44.01
N ALA A 213 -26.48 33.74 44.07
CA ALA A 213 -27.07 32.46 43.63
C ALA A 213 -27.69 31.65 44.79
N SER A 214 -27.29 31.92 46.04
CA SER A 214 -27.85 31.28 47.22
C SER A 214 -29.26 31.78 47.53
N THR A 215 -30.28 31.06 47.04
CA THR A 215 -31.65 31.19 47.56
C THR A 215 -31.64 30.84 49.05
N GLY A 216 -32.27 31.65 49.90
CA GLY A 216 -32.16 31.59 51.38
C GLY A 216 -32.65 30.32 52.11
N SER A 217 -32.83 29.21 51.41
CA SER A 217 -33.19 27.88 51.92
C SER A 217 -32.19 26.77 51.56
N LEU A 218 -31.23 27.01 50.65
CA LEU A 218 -30.24 26.03 50.19
C LEU A 218 -28.86 26.69 50.01
N SER A 219 -27.80 26.04 50.48
CA SER A 219 -26.42 26.49 50.23
C SER A 219 -25.91 26.07 48.85
N SER A 220 -24.87 26.73 48.36
CA SER A 220 -24.39 26.63 46.97
C SER A 220 -24.06 25.20 46.55
N TRP A 221 -23.51 24.38 47.46
CA TRP A 221 -23.20 22.98 47.18
C TRP A 221 -24.46 22.10 47.09
N GLN A 222 -25.50 22.38 47.88
CA GLN A 222 -26.78 21.66 47.82
C GLN A 222 -27.46 21.90 46.46
N LEU A 223 -27.45 23.15 46.00
CA LEU A 223 -28.01 23.54 44.71
C LEU A 223 -27.30 22.83 43.53
N LEU A 224 -25.97 22.66 43.60
CA LEU A 224 -25.19 21.94 42.60
C LEU A 224 -25.64 20.47 42.44
N TYR A 225 -25.81 19.73 43.54
CA TYR A 225 -26.29 18.34 43.51
C TYR A 225 -27.72 18.21 42.95
N VAL A 226 -28.62 19.16 43.25
CA VAL A 226 -29.98 19.17 42.70
C VAL A 226 -29.98 19.45 41.20
N VAL A 227 -29.20 20.43 40.74
CA VAL A 227 -29.11 20.78 39.30
C VAL A 227 -28.56 19.61 38.50
N PHE A 228 -27.45 19.00 38.92
CA PHE A 228 -26.88 17.85 38.20
C PHE A 228 -27.83 16.64 38.23
N GLY A 229 -28.48 16.35 39.36
CA GLY A 229 -29.41 15.23 39.48
C GLY A 229 -30.62 15.36 38.53
N ALA A 230 -31.16 16.58 38.41
CA ALA A 230 -32.23 16.88 37.46
C ALA A 230 -31.79 16.72 36.00
N ILE A 231 -30.56 17.15 35.65
CA ILE A 231 -29.99 16.97 34.30
C ILE A 231 -29.76 15.49 34.00
N THR A 232 -29.27 14.70 34.96
CA THR A 232 -29.09 13.25 34.81
C THR A 232 -30.42 12.52 34.59
N VAL A 233 -31.49 12.86 35.33
CA VAL A 233 -32.83 12.30 35.06
C VAL A 233 -33.36 12.72 33.69
N ALA A 234 -33.18 13.98 33.28
CA ALA A 234 -33.61 14.45 31.96
C ALA A 234 -32.86 13.72 30.82
N LEU A 235 -31.55 13.50 30.95
CA LEU A 235 -30.77 12.76 29.96
C LEU A 235 -31.13 11.26 29.94
N ALA A 236 -31.53 10.66 31.07
CA ALA A 236 -32.03 9.28 31.09
C ALA A 236 -33.31 9.11 30.26
N ILE A 237 -34.23 10.08 30.34
CA ILE A 237 -35.44 10.13 29.49
C ILE A 237 -35.05 10.27 28.01
N CYS A 238 -34.09 11.15 27.67
CA CYS A 238 -33.59 11.27 26.30
C CYS A 238 -32.91 9.98 25.80
N PHE A 239 -32.16 9.27 26.65
CA PHE A 239 -31.48 8.01 26.30
C PHE A 239 -32.49 6.92 25.92
N TYR A 240 -33.59 6.81 26.69
CA TYR A 240 -34.68 5.86 26.44
C TYR A 240 -35.29 5.96 25.03
N PHE A 241 -35.44 7.19 24.50
CA PHE A 241 -35.98 7.41 23.16
C PHE A 241 -34.93 7.42 22.03
N THR A 242 -33.64 7.59 22.35
CA THR A 242 -32.58 7.71 21.34
C THR A 242 -31.85 6.40 21.04
N VAL A 243 -31.68 5.51 22.02
CA VAL A 243 -30.79 4.34 21.95
C VAL A 243 -31.57 3.00 21.86
N PRO A 244 -31.47 2.25 20.74
CA PRO A 244 -32.09 0.92 20.62
C PRO A 244 -31.32 -0.16 21.41
N ASP A 245 -32.00 -1.24 21.79
CA ASP A 245 -31.40 -2.40 22.46
C ASP A 245 -30.57 -3.29 21.51
N SER A 246 -30.81 -3.21 20.19
CA SER A 246 -30.14 -4.03 19.16
C SER A 246 -30.22 -3.39 17.78
N GLN A 247 -29.44 -3.92 16.84
CA GLN A 247 -29.44 -3.55 15.42
C GLN A 247 -30.81 -3.83 14.78
N LEU A 248 -31.43 -4.99 15.06
CA LEU A 248 -32.76 -5.34 14.57
C LEU A 248 -33.86 -4.37 15.05
N SER A 249 -33.76 -3.89 16.29
CA SER A 249 -34.72 -2.94 16.89
C SER A 249 -34.46 -1.48 16.53
N ALA A 250 -33.44 -1.19 15.73
CA ALA A 250 -33.01 0.17 15.40
C ALA A 250 -33.94 0.85 14.37
N LYS A 251 -35.02 1.48 14.86
CA LYS A 251 -36.01 2.21 14.04
C LYS A 251 -35.43 3.33 13.15
N PHE A 252 -34.20 3.78 13.39
CA PHE A 252 -33.53 4.79 12.55
C PHE A 252 -32.80 4.20 11.33
N LEU A 253 -32.67 2.87 11.26
CA LEU A 253 -32.12 2.13 10.12
C LEU A 253 -33.24 1.51 9.28
N THR A 254 -33.10 1.55 7.95
CA THR A 254 -33.92 0.79 7.00
C THR A 254 -33.68 -0.73 7.16
N PRO A 255 -34.55 -1.60 6.63
CA PRO A 255 -34.34 -3.05 6.68
C PRO A 255 -32.94 -3.47 6.16
N ALA A 256 -32.57 -3.03 4.94
CA ALA A 256 -31.25 -3.31 4.35
C ALA A 256 -30.08 -2.78 5.20
N GLU A 257 -30.18 -1.56 5.75
CA GLU A 257 -29.15 -1.02 6.65
C GLU A 257 -28.96 -1.87 7.92
N ARG A 258 -30.01 -2.53 8.43
CA ARG A 258 -29.90 -3.44 9.59
C ARG A 258 -29.20 -4.73 9.23
N VAL A 259 -29.50 -5.33 8.07
CA VAL A 259 -28.81 -6.53 7.55
C VAL A 259 -27.31 -6.22 7.40
N VAL A 260 -26.96 -5.12 6.73
CA VAL A 260 -25.56 -4.70 6.55
C VAL A 260 -24.88 -4.38 7.89
N ALA A 261 -25.57 -3.71 8.84
CA ALA A 261 -25.01 -3.45 10.17
C ALA A 261 -24.69 -4.73 10.97
N ILE A 262 -25.50 -5.79 10.81
CA ILE A 262 -25.28 -7.10 11.45
C ILE A 262 -24.17 -7.86 10.74
N ASN A 263 -24.15 -7.88 9.40
CA ASN A 263 -23.11 -8.61 8.67
C ASN A 263 -21.73 -7.96 8.85
N ARG A 264 -21.63 -6.62 8.95
CA ARG A 264 -20.33 -5.92 9.17
C ARG A 264 -19.60 -6.37 10.43
N ILE A 265 -20.29 -6.87 11.45
CA ILE A 265 -19.66 -7.37 12.68
C ILE A 265 -19.28 -8.85 12.63
N ARG A 266 -19.52 -9.59 11.53
CA ARG A 266 -19.04 -10.98 11.33
C ARG A 266 -17.51 -11.07 11.52
N VAL A 267 -16.79 -10.15 10.87
CA VAL A 267 -15.32 -9.94 10.95
C VAL A 267 -14.80 -9.78 12.38
N ASN A 268 -15.66 -9.49 13.37
CA ASN A 268 -15.24 -9.46 14.78
C ASN A 268 -15.00 -10.86 15.38
N GLN A 269 -15.43 -11.97 14.76
CA GLN A 269 -15.23 -13.36 15.22
C GLN A 269 -15.39 -13.54 16.74
N GLN A 270 -16.52 -13.07 17.29
CA GLN A 270 -16.73 -12.95 18.75
C GLN A 270 -18.13 -13.36 19.23
N GLY A 271 -18.99 -13.89 18.34
CA GLY A 271 -20.38 -14.24 18.63
C GLY A 271 -21.28 -13.00 18.86
N ILE A 272 -22.47 -12.98 18.25
CA ILE A 272 -23.42 -11.86 18.40
C ILE A 272 -24.25 -12.06 19.68
N GLY A 273 -23.63 -11.81 20.84
CA GLY A 273 -24.32 -11.63 22.13
C GLY A 273 -24.95 -12.88 22.74
N ASN A 274 -24.20 -13.98 22.90
CA ASN A 274 -24.70 -15.19 23.55
C ASN A 274 -25.06 -14.93 25.03
N ARG A 275 -26.35 -15.11 25.38
CA ARG A 275 -26.92 -14.80 26.71
C ARG A 275 -26.60 -15.82 27.81
N LYS A 276 -25.75 -16.83 27.54
CA LYS A 276 -25.41 -17.91 28.48
C LYS A 276 -23.99 -17.80 29.01
N PHE A 277 -23.86 -17.99 30.33
CA PHE A 277 -22.59 -18.02 31.03
C PHE A 277 -21.89 -19.38 30.81
N LYS A 278 -20.71 -19.37 30.17
CA LYS A 278 -19.88 -20.56 29.93
C LYS A 278 -18.81 -20.70 31.03
N ALA A 279 -19.04 -21.59 32.00
CA ALA A 279 -18.16 -21.76 33.16
C ALA A 279 -16.70 -22.11 32.81
N TYR A 280 -16.46 -22.86 31.72
CA TYR A 280 -15.11 -23.21 31.28
C TYR A 280 -14.29 -21.97 30.84
N GLN A 281 -14.94 -20.99 30.19
CA GLN A 281 -14.30 -19.73 29.78
C GLN A 281 -13.86 -18.89 31.00
N ALA A 282 -14.62 -18.97 32.09
CA ALA A 282 -14.24 -18.34 33.36
C ALA A 282 -13.02 -19.02 34.02
N ILE A 283 -12.88 -20.34 33.88
CA ILE A 283 -11.70 -21.09 34.35
C ILE A 283 -10.45 -20.76 33.48
N GLU A 284 -10.62 -20.55 32.18
CA GLU A 284 -9.54 -20.11 31.29
C GLU A 284 -9.04 -18.69 31.63
N LEU A 285 -9.95 -17.75 31.92
CA LEU A 285 -9.62 -16.39 32.34
C LEU A 285 -8.65 -16.35 33.53
N LEU A 286 -8.86 -17.22 34.51
CA LEU A 286 -8.01 -17.33 35.71
C LEU A 286 -6.60 -17.84 35.41
N LYS A 287 -6.40 -18.48 34.25
CA LYS A 287 -5.10 -18.99 33.78
C LYS A 287 -4.36 -18.03 32.85
N ASP A 288 -5.01 -16.98 32.33
CA ASP A 288 -4.35 -16.01 31.44
C ASP A 288 -3.56 -14.96 32.25
N PRO A 289 -2.22 -14.89 32.16
CA PRO A 289 -1.43 -13.89 32.89
C PRO A 289 -1.80 -12.45 32.50
N ARG A 290 -2.37 -12.23 31.31
CA ARG A 290 -2.79 -10.90 30.84
C ARG A 290 -3.90 -10.31 31.69
N THR A 291 -4.82 -11.14 32.19
CA THR A 291 -5.91 -10.74 33.10
C THR A 291 -5.37 -9.98 34.32
N TYR A 292 -4.31 -10.52 34.94
CA TYR A 292 -3.67 -9.93 36.11
C TYR A 292 -2.86 -8.68 35.79
N LEU A 293 -2.24 -8.61 34.60
CA LEU A 293 -1.54 -7.40 34.14
C LEU A 293 -2.51 -6.26 33.81
N TYR A 294 -3.66 -6.55 33.20
CA TYR A 294 -4.72 -5.55 33.01
C TYR A 294 -5.30 -5.06 34.34
N PHE A 295 -5.53 -5.96 35.32
CA PHE A 295 -5.90 -5.57 36.69
C PHE A 295 -4.86 -4.63 37.31
N ALA A 296 -3.58 -5.02 37.29
CA ALA A 296 -2.49 -4.24 37.89
C ALA A 296 -2.36 -2.85 37.24
N PHE A 297 -2.45 -2.78 35.91
CA PHE A 297 -2.46 -1.52 35.17
C PHE A 297 -3.62 -0.61 35.60
N GLN A 298 -4.86 -1.14 35.60
CA GLN A 298 -6.03 -0.33 35.95
C GLN A 298 -6.01 0.08 37.43
N PHE A 299 -5.54 -0.79 38.33
CA PHE A 299 -5.32 -0.45 39.73
C PHE A 299 -4.38 0.74 39.88
N ILE A 300 -3.15 0.65 39.34
CA ILE A 300 -2.11 1.66 39.50
C ILE A 300 -2.51 2.99 38.85
N ALA A 301 -3.05 2.96 37.62
CA ALA A 301 -3.49 4.16 36.92
C ALA A 301 -4.58 4.93 37.67
N ASN A 302 -5.47 4.23 38.40
CA ASN A 302 -6.61 4.85 39.07
C ASN A 302 -6.28 5.41 40.46
N ILE A 303 -5.12 5.12 41.05
CA ILE A 303 -4.73 5.70 42.35
C ILE A 303 -4.61 7.23 42.25
N GLY A 304 -3.94 7.73 41.21
CA GLY A 304 -3.85 9.17 40.94
C GLY A 304 -5.21 9.78 40.59
N TYR A 305 -5.98 9.11 39.72
CA TYR A 305 -7.30 9.58 39.29
C TYR A 305 -8.30 9.73 40.44
N GLY A 306 -8.40 8.74 41.34
CA GLY A 306 -9.29 8.81 42.51
C GLY A 306 -8.91 9.92 43.51
N ALA A 307 -7.60 10.16 43.70
CA ALA A 307 -7.11 11.26 44.52
C ALA A 307 -7.48 12.63 43.90
N VAL A 308 -7.21 12.83 42.60
CA VAL A 308 -7.55 14.07 41.88
C VAL A 308 -9.07 14.28 41.81
N GLY A 309 -9.88 13.23 41.63
CA GLY A 309 -11.34 13.32 41.62
C GLY A 309 -11.97 13.73 42.97
N THR A 310 -11.25 13.54 44.09
CA THR A 310 -11.72 13.90 45.44
C THR A 310 -11.09 15.20 45.97
N PHE A 311 -9.87 15.53 45.53
CA PHE A 311 -9.07 16.64 46.08
C PHE A 311 -8.57 17.65 45.04
N GLY A 312 -8.82 17.48 43.73
CA GLY A 312 -8.20 18.27 42.66
C GLY A 312 -8.40 19.78 42.79
N SER A 313 -9.59 20.23 43.19
CA SER A 313 -9.86 21.65 43.45
C SER A 313 -9.08 22.16 44.67
N LEU A 314 -8.93 21.33 45.71
CA LEU A 314 -8.13 21.63 46.90
C LEU A 314 -6.61 21.59 46.63
N MET A 315 -6.16 20.77 45.67
CA MET A 315 -4.76 20.79 45.19
C MET A 315 -4.42 22.12 44.53
N LEU A 316 -5.32 22.69 43.72
CA LEU A 316 -5.14 24.04 43.17
C LEU A 316 -5.10 25.11 44.27
N VAL A 317 -5.93 25.01 45.32
CA VAL A 317 -5.84 25.90 46.49
C VAL A 317 -4.50 25.72 47.22
N SER A 318 -3.97 24.50 47.34
CA SER A 318 -2.65 24.26 47.96
C SER A 318 -1.46 24.84 47.18
N LEU A 319 -1.62 25.13 45.89
CA LEU A 319 -0.67 25.91 45.08
C LEU A 319 -0.84 27.44 45.28
N GLY A 320 -1.63 27.85 46.28
CA GLY A 320 -1.87 29.26 46.63
C GLY A 320 -2.82 29.99 45.67
N PHE A 321 -3.72 29.30 44.97
CA PHE A 321 -4.81 29.94 44.23
C PHE A 321 -6.04 30.15 45.13
N GLU A 322 -6.76 31.25 44.90
CA GLU A 322 -8.00 31.58 45.62
C GLU A 322 -9.07 30.50 45.41
N SER A 323 -9.78 30.11 46.48
CA SER A 323 -10.74 29.00 46.48
C SER A 323 -11.78 29.08 45.36
N ARG A 324 -12.43 30.23 45.19
CA ARG A 324 -13.42 30.43 44.12
C ARG A 324 -12.79 30.33 42.73
N ARG A 325 -11.59 30.86 42.55
CA ARG A 325 -10.83 30.79 41.28
C ARG A 325 -10.36 29.37 40.96
N ALA A 326 -10.05 28.57 41.98
CA ALA A 326 -9.64 27.17 41.82
C ALA A 326 -10.72 26.28 41.17
N LEU A 327 -12.02 26.64 41.28
CA LEU A 327 -13.10 25.96 40.55
C LEU A 327 -12.89 26.08 39.03
N ILE A 328 -12.95 27.31 38.49
CA ILE A 328 -12.86 27.55 37.03
C ILE A 328 -11.48 27.16 36.45
N MET A 329 -10.42 27.21 37.25
CA MET A 329 -9.07 26.79 36.85
C MET A 329 -8.91 25.28 36.61
N THR A 330 -9.95 24.45 36.82
CA THR A 330 -9.97 23.06 36.35
C THR A 330 -10.44 22.92 34.88
N MET A 331 -11.00 23.96 34.25
CA MET A 331 -11.45 23.92 32.85
C MET A 331 -10.33 23.52 31.85
N PRO A 332 -9.08 24.04 31.94
CA PRO A 332 -7.99 23.64 31.03
C PRO A 332 -7.54 22.18 31.23
N HIS A 333 -7.61 21.66 32.46
CA HIS A 333 -7.37 20.25 32.79
C HIS A 333 -8.42 19.33 32.13
N GLY A 334 -9.66 19.80 31.96
CA GLY A 334 -10.65 19.15 31.10
C GLY A 334 -10.30 19.19 29.62
N ALA A 335 -9.81 20.34 29.12
CA ALA A 335 -9.43 20.53 27.72
C ALA A 335 -8.22 19.67 27.28
N THR A 336 -7.17 19.57 28.11
CA THR A 336 -6.03 18.67 27.84
C THR A 336 -6.45 17.21 27.86
N THR A 337 -7.37 16.82 28.77
CA THR A 337 -7.98 15.48 28.78
C THR A 337 -8.72 15.21 27.46
N LEU A 338 -9.63 16.12 27.06
CA LEU A 338 -10.45 15.99 25.84
C LEU A 338 -9.59 15.83 24.58
N VAL A 339 -8.64 16.74 24.36
CA VAL A 339 -7.78 16.72 23.18
C VAL A 339 -6.83 15.52 23.19
N GLY A 340 -6.18 15.24 24.34
CA GLY A 340 -5.26 14.11 24.47
C GLY A 340 -5.95 12.76 24.19
N VAL A 341 -7.13 12.54 24.76
CA VAL A 341 -7.91 11.33 24.53
C VAL A 341 -8.30 11.16 23.07
N ILE A 342 -8.84 12.20 22.42
CA ILE A 342 -9.26 12.11 21.02
C ILE A 342 -8.04 11.87 20.11
N VAL A 343 -6.96 12.62 20.27
CA VAL A 343 -5.76 12.51 19.42
C VAL A 343 -5.10 11.14 19.58
N THR A 344 -4.82 10.69 20.81
CA THR A 344 -4.17 9.41 21.06
C THR A 344 -5.05 8.23 20.61
N CYS A 345 -6.37 8.27 20.83
CA CYS A 345 -7.25 7.19 20.39
C CYS A 345 -7.48 7.18 18.86
N TYR A 346 -7.48 8.34 18.20
CA TYR A 346 -7.52 8.44 16.74
C TYR A 346 -6.29 7.79 16.11
N PHE A 347 -5.07 8.15 16.55
CA PHE A 347 -3.85 7.54 16.03
C PHE A 347 -3.73 6.06 16.40
N ALA A 348 -4.17 5.63 17.58
CA ALA A 348 -4.26 4.21 17.95
C ALA A 348 -5.22 3.39 17.06
N SER A 349 -6.28 4.02 16.54
CA SER A 349 -7.16 3.39 15.53
C SER A 349 -6.51 3.41 14.14
N LYS A 350 -5.99 4.56 13.69
CA LYS A 350 -5.41 4.75 12.35
C LYS A 350 -4.17 3.89 12.11
N MET A 351 -3.33 3.71 13.13
CA MET A 351 -2.12 2.88 13.08
C MET A 351 -2.34 1.46 13.67
N ASN A 352 -3.55 1.15 14.17
CA ASN A 352 -3.98 -0.12 14.78
C ASN A 352 -3.19 -0.60 16.03
N ASP A 353 -1.99 -0.06 16.32
CA ASP A 353 -1.21 -0.35 17.54
C ASP A 353 -1.67 0.49 18.76
N ARG A 354 -2.58 -0.09 19.53
CA ARG A 354 -3.05 0.43 20.82
C ARG A 354 -1.95 0.46 21.89
N THR A 355 -0.99 -0.46 21.85
CA THR A 355 0.07 -0.60 22.86
C THR A 355 1.10 0.54 22.77
N LEU A 356 1.50 0.95 21.56
CA LEU A 356 2.40 2.08 21.36
C LEU A 356 1.76 3.39 21.84
N TRP A 357 0.55 3.69 21.39
CA TRP A 357 -0.12 4.95 21.72
C TRP A 357 -0.53 5.04 23.20
N ALA A 358 -0.83 3.92 23.86
CA ALA A 358 -0.93 3.89 25.32
C ALA A 358 0.42 4.16 26.02
N GLY A 359 1.54 3.67 25.45
CA GLY A 359 2.89 3.97 25.92
C GLY A 359 3.26 5.45 25.76
N VAL A 360 2.94 6.07 24.63
CA VAL A 360 3.13 7.52 24.40
C VAL A 360 2.33 8.35 25.40
N SER A 361 1.06 8.00 25.64
CA SER A 361 0.23 8.63 26.67
C SER A 361 0.80 8.44 28.09
N ALA A 362 1.38 7.28 28.39
CA ALA A 362 2.10 7.06 29.64
C ALA A 362 3.36 7.93 29.75
N MET A 363 4.16 8.10 28.69
CA MET A 363 5.34 8.98 28.69
C MET A 363 4.97 10.44 28.98
N PHE A 364 3.87 10.95 28.41
CA PHE A 364 3.34 12.28 28.78
C PHE A 364 3.00 12.34 30.29
N GLY A 365 2.36 11.29 30.83
CA GLY A 365 2.11 11.16 32.26
C GLY A 365 3.38 11.20 33.12
N ILE A 366 4.45 10.51 32.70
CA ILE A 366 5.75 10.50 33.40
C ILE A 366 6.36 11.90 33.42
N VAL A 367 6.49 12.54 32.25
CA VAL A 367 7.14 13.86 32.10
C VAL A 367 6.41 14.91 32.92
N PHE A 368 5.11 15.07 32.72
CA PHE A 368 4.34 16.10 33.42
C PHE A 368 4.07 15.75 34.89
N GLY A 369 4.04 14.47 35.26
CA GLY A 369 4.07 14.04 36.67
C GLY A 369 5.39 14.44 37.37
N ALA A 370 6.53 14.25 36.71
CA ALA A 370 7.83 14.68 37.22
C ALA A 370 7.94 16.21 37.32
N CYS A 371 7.45 16.96 36.32
CA CYS A 371 7.37 18.42 36.40
C CYS A 371 6.48 18.90 37.56
N LEU A 372 5.33 18.25 37.80
CA LEU A 372 4.43 18.58 38.91
C LEU A 372 5.06 18.33 40.29
N TYR A 373 5.94 17.33 40.41
CA TYR A 373 6.68 17.03 41.63
C TYR A 373 7.93 17.91 41.81
N GLY A 374 8.62 18.27 40.73
CA GLY A 374 9.88 19.04 40.78
C GLY A 374 9.72 20.56 40.76
N LEU A 375 8.61 21.11 40.24
CA LEU A 375 8.39 22.55 40.08
C LEU A 375 7.50 23.15 41.18
N GLU A 376 7.59 22.66 42.43
CA GLU A 376 6.69 23.11 43.51
C GLU A 376 6.80 24.62 43.81
N ASP A 377 8.01 25.18 43.75
CA ASP A 377 8.26 26.61 43.95
C ASP A 377 7.78 27.47 42.76
N ASN A 378 7.60 26.87 41.57
CA ASN A 378 7.08 27.55 40.40
C ASN A 378 5.60 27.22 40.19
N LYS A 379 4.75 28.05 40.82
CA LYS A 379 3.27 27.99 40.75
C LYS A 379 2.70 27.81 39.33
N TRP A 380 3.29 28.46 38.32
CA TRP A 380 2.83 28.37 36.93
C TRP A 380 3.36 27.12 36.21
N GLY A 381 4.60 26.70 36.50
CA GLY A 381 5.13 25.40 36.04
C GLY A 381 4.32 24.22 36.60
N SER A 382 4.06 24.24 37.91
CA SER A 382 3.21 23.26 38.60
C SER A 382 1.81 23.15 37.98
N ILE A 383 1.13 24.26 37.65
CA ILE A 383 -0.23 24.17 37.12
C ILE A 383 -0.28 23.70 35.66
N ILE A 384 0.69 24.08 34.82
CA ILE A 384 0.81 23.55 33.45
C ILE A 384 1.06 22.04 33.50
N ALA A 385 1.93 21.59 34.41
CA ALA A 385 2.17 20.17 34.64
C ALA A 385 0.90 19.42 35.09
N PHE A 386 0.13 20.00 36.01
CA PHE A 386 -1.17 19.46 36.45
C PHE A 386 -2.24 19.41 35.34
N TYR A 387 -2.13 20.25 34.29
CA TYR A 387 -3.00 20.16 33.12
C TYR A 387 -2.55 19.06 32.15
N PHE A 388 -1.27 19.02 31.77
CA PHE A 388 -0.80 18.09 30.74
C PHE A 388 -0.62 16.64 31.22
N GLN A 389 -0.46 16.41 32.53
CA GLN A 389 -0.41 15.05 33.11
C GLN A 389 -1.68 14.23 32.79
N GLN A 390 -2.83 14.88 32.59
CA GLN A 390 -4.09 14.25 32.20
C GLN A 390 -4.08 13.56 30.83
N VAL A 391 -3.09 13.82 29.96
CA VAL A 391 -2.94 13.07 28.70
C VAL A 391 -2.76 11.56 28.97
N PHE A 392 -2.33 11.17 30.17
CA PHE A 392 -2.29 9.78 30.65
C PHE A 392 -3.65 9.07 30.67
N VAL A 393 -4.77 9.79 30.74
CA VAL A 393 -6.13 9.20 30.72
C VAL A 393 -6.37 8.42 29.41
N ALA A 394 -5.70 8.76 28.31
CA ALA A 394 -5.79 8.00 27.06
C ALA A 394 -5.21 6.57 27.18
N ALA A 395 -4.16 6.34 27.99
CA ALA A 395 -3.62 5.01 28.24
C ALA A 395 -4.59 4.11 29.02
N TYR A 396 -5.32 4.68 29.98
CA TYR A 396 -6.42 4.02 30.70
C TYR A 396 -7.56 3.60 29.76
N ILE A 397 -7.95 4.48 28.84
CA ILE A 397 -8.98 4.24 27.82
C ILE A 397 -8.56 3.14 26.83
N LEU A 398 -7.31 3.19 26.35
CA LEU A 398 -6.78 2.18 25.42
C LEU A 398 -6.65 0.78 26.06
N ASN A 399 -6.56 0.67 27.39
CA ASN A 399 -6.52 -0.62 28.07
C ASN A 399 -7.81 -1.45 27.87
N PHE A 400 -8.99 -0.83 27.95
CA PHE A 400 -10.27 -1.49 27.59
C PHE A 400 -10.34 -1.91 26.12
N SER A 401 -9.71 -1.14 25.22
CA SER A 401 -9.60 -1.50 23.81
C SER A 401 -8.65 -2.67 23.57
N LEU A 402 -7.57 -2.79 24.37
CA LEU A 402 -6.65 -3.92 24.33
C LEU A 402 -7.32 -5.24 24.74
N VAL A 403 -8.13 -5.25 25.80
CA VAL A 403 -8.93 -6.43 26.17
C VAL A 403 -9.88 -6.82 25.04
N SER A 404 -10.58 -5.84 24.48
CA SER A 404 -11.57 -6.06 23.43
C SER A 404 -10.99 -6.63 22.14
N ALA A 405 -9.69 -6.42 21.90
CA ALA A 405 -8.92 -6.93 20.76
C ALA A 405 -8.13 -8.22 21.05
N ASN A 406 -7.80 -8.53 22.31
CA ASN A 406 -6.89 -9.64 22.68
C ASN A 406 -7.56 -10.82 23.40
N SER A 407 -8.83 -10.70 23.79
CA SER A 407 -9.63 -11.80 24.37
C SER A 407 -10.82 -12.14 23.47
N ALA A 408 -11.10 -13.44 23.32
CA ALA A 408 -12.29 -13.98 22.66
C ALA A 408 -13.07 -14.92 23.60
N GLY A 409 -14.27 -15.33 23.20
CA GLY A 409 -15.27 -15.95 24.07
C GLY A 409 -16.03 -14.90 24.87
N HIS A 410 -17.36 -14.88 24.73
CA HIS A 410 -18.24 -13.86 25.29
C HIS A 410 -18.19 -13.83 26.83
N THR A 411 -18.22 -15.00 27.49
CA THR A 411 -18.11 -15.08 28.96
C THR A 411 -16.72 -14.66 29.43
N LYS A 412 -15.65 -15.07 28.73
CA LYS A 412 -14.27 -14.64 29.03
C LYS A 412 -14.16 -13.11 28.96
N LYS A 413 -14.55 -12.51 27.84
CA LYS A 413 -14.42 -11.06 27.58
C LYS A 413 -15.23 -10.18 28.56
N VAL A 414 -16.45 -10.59 28.93
CA VAL A 414 -17.26 -9.88 29.94
C VAL A 414 -16.60 -9.93 31.32
N LEU A 415 -16.08 -11.10 31.73
CA LEU A 415 -15.39 -11.24 33.00
C LEU A 415 -14.03 -10.52 33.02
N THR A 416 -13.26 -10.50 31.92
CA THR A 416 -12.00 -9.73 31.85
C THR A 416 -12.30 -8.24 32.04
N ASN A 417 -13.32 -7.70 31.37
CA ASN A 417 -13.76 -6.31 31.58
C ASN A 417 -14.21 -6.05 33.04
N CYS A 418 -14.87 -7.01 33.69
CA CYS A 418 -15.18 -6.91 35.12
C CYS A 418 -13.90 -6.85 35.98
N VAL A 419 -12.85 -7.62 35.65
CA VAL A 419 -11.55 -7.55 36.35
C VAL A 419 -10.87 -6.20 36.16
N LEU A 420 -10.91 -5.60 34.96
CA LEU A 420 -10.39 -4.23 34.73
C LEU A 420 -11.13 -3.20 35.58
N LEU A 421 -12.45 -3.31 35.68
CA LEU A 421 -13.29 -2.41 36.49
C LEU A 421 -13.00 -2.59 37.98
N LEU A 422 -12.83 -3.82 38.47
CA LEU A 422 -12.40 -4.10 39.85
C LEU A 422 -11.03 -3.48 40.17
N GLY A 423 -10.08 -3.52 39.22
CA GLY A 423 -8.80 -2.81 39.35
C GLY A 423 -8.99 -1.29 39.45
N SER A 424 -9.72 -0.71 38.50
CA SER A 424 -10.05 0.73 38.45
C SER A 424 -10.75 1.24 39.72
N THR A 425 -11.74 0.51 40.25
CA THR A 425 -12.41 0.86 41.52
C THR A 425 -11.49 0.70 42.72
N SER A 426 -10.66 -0.35 42.75
CA SER A 426 -9.70 -0.57 43.84
C SER A 426 -8.70 0.59 43.92
N GLY A 427 -8.14 1.01 42.78
CA GLY A 427 -7.22 2.15 42.71
C GLY A 427 -7.91 3.45 43.12
N SER A 428 -9.12 3.69 42.59
CA SER A 428 -9.93 4.87 42.92
C SER A 428 -10.33 4.93 44.40
N MET A 429 -10.50 3.77 45.06
CA MET A 429 -10.74 3.67 46.50
C MET A 429 -9.48 4.01 47.32
N THR A 430 -8.30 3.58 46.86
CA THR A 430 -7.01 3.83 47.51
C THR A 430 -6.57 5.29 47.43
N GLY A 431 -6.74 5.95 46.28
CA GLY A 431 -6.27 7.32 46.03
C GLY A 431 -6.63 8.33 47.14
N PRO A 432 -7.92 8.47 47.52
CA PRO A 432 -8.36 9.38 48.58
C PRO A 432 -7.83 9.07 49.99
N GLN A 433 -7.24 7.89 50.24
CA GLN A 433 -6.66 7.54 51.53
C GLN A 433 -5.18 7.94 51.63
N ILE A 434 -4.50 8.15 50.50
CA ILE A 434 -3.07 8.55 50.46
C ILE A 434 -2.87 9.99 50.94
N THR A 435 -3.87 10.86 50.74
CA THR A 435 -3.88 12.27 51.20
C THR A 435 -3.97 12.41 52.72
N LYS A 436 -4.18 11.32 53.47
CA LYS A 436 -4.27 11.34 54.93
C LYS A 436 -3.00 11.95 55.53
N ASN A 437 -3.21 13.04 56.27
CA ASN A 437 -2.18 13.87 56.89
C ASN A 437 -1.14 14.44 55.89
N ASP A 438 -1.55 14.82 54.68
CA ASP A 438 -0.71 15.51 53.69
C ASP A 438 -1.37 16.80 53.18
N PRO A 439 -1.17 17.94 53.88
CA PRO A 439 -1.80 19.23 53.52
C PRO A 439 -1.24 19.86 52.24
N THR A 440 -0.12 19.35 51.71
CA THR A 440 0.54 19.83 50.48
C THR A 440 0.34 18.89 49.28
N TYR A 441 -0.38 17.78 49.48
CA TYR A 441 -0.64 16.73 48.50
C TYR A 441 0.62 16.14 47.82
N LYS A 442 1.80 16.24 48.45
CA LYS A 442 3.09 15.76 47.92
C LYS A 442 3.08 14.27 47.60
N LYS A 443 2.38 13.46 48.41
CA LYS A 443 2.20 12.01 48.15
C LYS A 443 1.39 11.77 46.87
N VAL A 444 0.40 12.61 46.58
CA VAL A 444 -0.40 12.51 45.35
C VAL A 444 0.43 12.92 44.13
N LYS A 445 1.19 14.02 44.21
CA LYS A 445 2.13 14.43 43.16
C LYS A 445 3.14 13.31 42.84
N LEU A 446 3.70 12.67 43.87
CA LEU A 446 4.61 11.53 43.73
C LEU A 446 3.93 10.33 43.04
N VAL A 447 2.68 9.99 43.41
CA VAL A 447 1.91 8.93 42.74
C VAL A 447 1.61 9.29 41.28
N MET A 448 1.30 10.56 40.97
CA MET A 448 1.06 11.04 39.60
C MET A 448 2.31 10.94 38.70
N MET A 449 3.51 10.93 39.28
CA MET A 449 4.78 10.65 38.59
C MET A 449 5.07 9.14 38.47
N LEU A 450 4.91 8.37 39.55
CA LEU A 450 5.31 6.95 39.59
C LEU A 450 4.31 6.01 38.90
N ALA A 451 3.01 6.28 38.97
CA ALA A 451 1.99 5.40 38.40
C ALA A 451 2.12 5.26 36.86
N PRO A 452 2.30 6.35 36.07
CA PRO A 452 2.55 6.23 34.63
C PRO A 452 3.79 5.39 34.29
N THR A 453 4.87 5.49 35.08
CA THR A 453 6.11 4.70 34.89
C THR A 453 5.85 3.20 35.04
N ILE A 454 5.17 2.80 36.12
CA ILE A 454 4.87 1.37 36.34
C ILE A 454 3.85 0.86 35.31
N CYS A 455 2.88 1.69 34.93
CA CYS A 455 1.94 1.40 33.85
C CYS A 455 2.63 1.20 32.48
N LEU A 456 3.68 1.98 32.17
CA LEU A 456 4.49 1.81 30.95
C LEU A 456 5.23 0.46 30.95
N LEU A 457 5.81 0.06 32.08
CA LEU A 457 6.45 -1.26 32.24
C LEU A 457 5.44 -2.39 32.06
N ILE A 458 4.24 -2.28 32.64
CA ILE A 458 3.17 -3.27 32.47
C ILE A 458 2.71 -3.35 31.01
N LEU A 459 2.58 -2.23 30.29
CA LEU A 459 2.29 -2.22 28.85
C LEU A 459 3.38 -2.93 28.04
N ALA A 460 4.66 -2.73 28.37
CA ALA A 460 5.77 -3.43 27.75
C ALA A 460 5.69 -4.96 28.00
N CYS A 461 5.37 -5.39 29.22
CA CYS A 461 5.15 -6.80 29.54
C CYS A 461 3.96 -7.40 28.76
N ILE A 462 2.82 -6.69 28.67
CA ILE A 462 1.65 -7.13 27.87
C ILE A 462 2.02 -7.27 26.39
N ARG A 463 2.75 -6.28 25.84
CA ARG A 463 3.23 -6.29 24.45
C ARG A 463 4.14 -7.48 24.19
N LEU A 464 5.12 -7.72 25.07
CA LEU A 464 6.05 -8.85 24.99
C LEU A 464 5.33 -10.21 25.06
N LEU A 465 4.41 -10.39 26.02
CA LEU A 465 3.62 -11.62 26.15
C LEU A 465 2.68 -11.89 24.97
N ASN A 466 2.26 -10.87 24.24
CA ASN A 466 1.50 -11.04 23.00
C ASN A 466 2.40 -11.43 21.82
N ILE A 467 3.57 -10.79 21.68
CA ILE A 467 4.56 -11.13 20.64
C ILE A 467 5.10 -12.56 20.83
N LEU A 468 5.43 -12.95 22.06
CA LEU A 468 5.93 -14.28 22.39
C LEU A 468 4.87 -15.37 22.18
N GLU A 469 3.60 -15.11 22.46
CA GLU A 469 2.52 -16.04 22.15
C GLU A 469 2.32 -16.19 20.64
N ASN A 470 2.24 -15.09 19.89
CA ASN A 470 2.06 -15.17 18.44
C ASN A 470 3.20 -16.00 17.82
N ARG A 471 4.47 -15.66 18.13
CA ARG A 471 5.65 -16.45 17.75
C ARG A 471 5.63 -17.93 18.20
N ARG A 472 4.87 -18.28 19.23
CA ARG A 472 4.66 -19.69 19.65
C ARG A 472 3.59 -20.38 18.80
N ARG A 473 2.49 -19.70 18.48
CA ARG A 473 1.41 -20.19 17.60
C ARG A 473 1.88 -20.34 16.15
N ASP A 474 2.70 -19.41 15.69
CA ASP A 474 3.26 -19.41 14.34
C ASP A 474 4.33 -20.52 14.15
N LYS A 475 4.81 -21.12 15.25
CA LYS A 475 5.72 -22.29 15.27
C LYS A 475 5.02 -23.65 15.44
N SER A 476 3.69 -23.70 15.56
CA SER A 476 2.94 -24.97 15.68
C SER A 476 2.30 -25.37 14.35
N GLU A 477 2.49 -26.62 13.95
CA GLU A 477 2.05 -27.20 12.66
C GLU A 477 0.52 -27.22 12.45
N SER A 478 -0.29 -26.84 13.45
CA SER A 478 -1.76 -26.80 13.36
C SER A 478 -2.29 -25.63 12.51
N ARG A 479 -1.57 -25.28 11.43
CA ARG A 479 -1.85 -24.17 10.50
C ARG A 479 -2.88 -24.53 9.43
N ASN A 480 -3.11 -25.82 9.18
CA ASN A 480 -3.91 -26.31 8.04
C ASN A 480 -5.35 -26.74 8.42
N GLU A 481 -5.75 -26.62 9.68
CA GLU A 481 -7.12 -26.92 10.14
C GLU A 481 -7.97 -25.65 10.20
N HIS A 482 -8.48 -25.18 9.05
CA HIS A 482 -9.54 -24.18 9.04
C HIS A 482 -10.83 -24.80 9.61
N VAL A 483 -11.35 -24.22 10.69
CA VAL A 483 -12.61 -24.68 11.30
C VAL A 483 -13.75 -23.89 10.69
N ALA A 484 -14.40 -24.46 9.68
CA ALA A 484 -15.57 -23.85 9.04
C ALA A 484 -16.61 -23.40 10.09
N ASN A 485 -17.10 -22.17 9.97
CA ASN A 485 -17.99 -21.50 10.92
C ASN A 485 -17.41 -21.22 12.33
N SER A 486 -16.08 -21.19 12.51
CA SER A 486 -15.42 -20.82 13.79
C SER A 486 -15.93 -19.50 14.38
N GLU A 487 -16.29 -18.54 13.52
CA GLU A 487 -16.81 -17.21 13.85
C GLU A 487 -18.10 -17.23 14.71
N PHE A 488 -18.93 -18.27 14.52
CA PHE A 488 -20.25 -18.42 15.15
C PHE A 488 -20.21 -19.25 16.45
N LEU A 489 -19.15 -20.01 16.69
CA LEU A 489 -19.08 -21.00 17.78
C LEU A 489 -18.79 -20.40 19.17
N ASP A 490 -18.46 -19.11 19.26
CA ASP A 490 -18.08 -18.40 20.49
C ASP A 490 -16.95 -19.14 21.25
N LEU A 491 -15.89 -19.46 20.50
CA LEU A 491 -14.64 -20.05 20.99
C LEU A 491 -13.80 -18.98 21.72
N THR A 492 -13.04 -19.40 22.73
CA THR A 492 -12.05 -18.51 23.38
C THR A 492 -10.81 -18.29 22.50
N ASP A 493 -9.97 -17.33 22.90
CA ASP A 493 -8.64 -17.15 22.29
C ASP A 493 -7.64 -18.27 22.66
N GLY A 494 -8.01 -19.20 23.56
CA GLY A 494 -7.32 -20.46 23.78
C GLY A 494 -7.81 -21.60 22.88
N GLU A 495 -9.11 -21.65 22.60
CA GLU A 495 -9.75 -22.66 21.73
C GLU A 495 -9.56 -22.37 20.23
N ASN A 496 -9.65 -21.11 19.82
CA ASN A 496 -9.51 -20.70 18.44
C ASN A 496 -8.02 -20.62 18.04
N LYS A 497 -7.58 -21.56 17.20
CA LYS A 497 -6.21 -21.66 16.64
C LYS A 497 -5.88 -20.53 15.64
N GLU A 498 -6.88 -19.99 14.97
CA GLU A 498 -6.78 -18.92 13.98
C GLU A 498 -6.54 -17.57 14.68
N PHE A 499 -7.17 -17.36 15.85
CA PHE A 499 -7.11 -16.12 16.61
C PHE A 499 -5.68 -15.66 16.94
N ARG A 500 -5.29 -14.50 16.39
CA ARG A 500 -4.05 -13.77 16.70
C ARG A 500 -4.31 -12.59 17.63
N ARG A 501 -3.45 -12.41 18.65
CA ARG A 501 -3.52 -11.28 19.58
C ARG A 501 -2.87 -10.04 18.95
N LYS A 502 -3.51 -8.88 19.03
CA LYS A 502 -2.99 -7.61 18.48
C LYS A 502 -1.90 -7.02 19.38
N ALA A 503 -0.66 -7.25 18.97
CA ALA A 503 0.53 -6.52 19.37
C ALA A 503 1.42 -6.25 18.15
N GLN A 504 0.89 -5.49 17.18
CA GLN A 504 1.64 -5.10 15.99
C GLN A 504 2.81 -4.19 16.40
N VAL A 505 4.04 -4.70 16.23
CA VAL A 505 5.21 -3.85 16.01
C VAL A 505 5.00 -3.10 14.69
N MET A 506 5.54 -1.88 14.59
CA MET A 506 5.64 -1.14 13.32
C MET A 506 6.26 -2.08 12.28
N LYS A 507 5.60 -2.26 11.12
CA LYS A 507 5.74 -3.44 10.23
C LYS A 507 7.18 -3.98 10.11
N PHE A 508 7.49 -5.00 10.89
CA PHE A 508 8.09 -6.21 10.34
C PHE A 508 6.99 -7.27 10.42
N MET A 509 6.27 -7.42 9.31
CA MET A 509 5.42 -8.59 9.11
C MET A 509 6.34 -9.82 9.17
N SER A 510 5.88 -10.91 9.78
CA SER A 510 6.55 -12.20 9.62
C SER A 510 6.21 -12.75 8.25
N PHE A 511 6.77 -12.11 7.22
CA PHE A 511 6.85 -12.70 5.89
C PHE A 511 7.49 -14.07 6.04
N GLN A 512 6.94 -15.02 5.30
CA GLN A 512 7.55 -16.35 5.23
C GLN A 512 8.86 -16.24 4.45
N GLU A 513 9.72 -17.23 4.61
CA GLU A 513 10.71 -17.52 3.57
C GLU A 513 9.94 -17.69 2.23
N PRO A 514 10.40 -17.06 1.13
CA PRO A 514 9.74 -17.20 -0.16
C PRO A 514 9.53 -18.68 -0.53
N PRO A 515 8.37 -19.06 -1.11
CA PRO A 515 8.04 -20.45 -1.44
C PRO A 515 8.87 -21.05 -2.59
N GLN A 516 9.80 -20.28 -3.15
CA GLN A 516 10.70 -20.57 -4.25
C GLN A 516 11.96 -19.73 -4.01
N GLU A 517 13.18 -20.25 -4.22
CA GLU A 517 14.38 -19.40 -4.20
C GLU A 517 14.40 -18.41 -5.39
N CYS A 518 15.17 -17.32 -5.24
CA CYS A 518 15.47 -16.40 -6.33
C CYS A 518 16.49 -17.00 -7.32
N PRO A 519 16.59 -16.46 -8.54
CA PRO A 519 17.70 -16.75 -9.45
C PRO A 519 19.09 -16.63 -8.79
N ARG A 520 20.01 -17.52 -9.17
CA ARG A 520 21.44 -17.46 -8.82
C ARG A 520 22.25 -17.16 -10.08
N PHE A 521 23.32 -16.37 -9.92
CA PHE A 521 24.13 -15.83 -11.02
C PHE A 521 25.57 -16.34 -10.99
N THR A 522 25.74 -17.66 -10.82
CA THR A 522 27.03 -18.34 -10.62
C THR A 522 27.64 -18.98 -11.87
N ALA A 523 27.15 -18.67 -13.08
CA ALA A 523 27.61 -19.33 -14.31
C ALA A 523 29.03 -18.89 -14.74
N THR A 524 29.83 -19.86 -15.19
CA THR A 524 31.08 -19.62 -15.94
C THR A 524 30.82 -19.74 -17.45
N PRO A 525 31.73 -19.26 -18.33
CA PRO A 525 31.56 -19.41 -19.78
C PRO A 525 31.37 -20.87 -20.22
N GLU A 526 32.06 -21.81 -19.56
CA GLU A 526 31.99 -23.24 -19.83
C GLU A 526 30.69 -23.87 -19.33
N SER A 527 30.22 -23.49 -18.13
CA SER A 527 28.95 -24.02 -17.61
C SER A 527 27.77 -23.50 -18.42
N LEU A 528 27.76 -22.21 -18.75
CA LEU A 528 26.72 -21.56 -19.56
C LEU A 528 26.53 -22.29 -20.90
N LEU A 529 27.61 -22.54 -21.64
CA LEU A 529 27.55 -23.23 -22.94
C LEU A 529 27.26 -24.73 -22.82
N ARG A 530 27.66 -25.39 -21.73
CA ARG A 530 27.30 -26.79 -21.43
C ARG A 530 25.79 -26.91 -21.16
N ASP A 531 25.26 -26.04 -20.31
CA ASP A 531 23.88 -26.13 -19.82
C ASP A 531 22.88 -25.69 -20.91
N THR A 532 23.26 -24.71 -21.74
CA THR A 532 22.56 -24.39 -23.01
C THR A 532 22.41 -25.63 -23.89
N LYS A 533 23.50 -26.34 -24.16
CA LYS A 533 23.49 -27.54 -25.02
C LYS A 533 22.68 -28.68 -24.41
N LEU A 534 22.68 -28.81 -23.08
CA LEU A 534 21.86 -29.78 -22.36
C LEU A 534 20.35 -29.49 -22.49
N LEU A 535 19.94 -28.21 -22.34
CA LEU A 535 18.54 -27.80 -22.50
C LEU A 535 18.03 -28.01 -23.93
N ILE A 536 18.87 -27.73 -24.93
CA ILE A 536 18.59 -28.00 -26.35
C ILE A 536 18.45 -29.51 -26.60
N GLN A 537 19.36 -30.33 -26.05
CA GLN A 537 19.28 -31.79 -26.18
C GLN A 537 17.99 -32.35 -25.54
N GLN A 538 17.66 -31.95 -24.31
CA GLN A 538 16.44 -32.39 -23.62
C GLN A 538 15.17 -31.99 -24.39
N THR A 539 15.15 -30.77 -24.95
CA THR A 539 14.07 -30.28 -25.81
C THR A 539 13.88 -31.17 -27.03
N LYS A 540 14.99 -31.54 -27.69
CA LYS A 540 14.98 -32.44 -28.86
C LYS A 540 14.52 -33.85 -28.50
N GLU A 541 14.95 -34.39 -27.35
CA GLU A 541 14.53 -35.70 -26.84
C GLU A 541 13.02 -35.77 -26.57
N VAL A 542 12.43 -34.73 -25.97
CA VAL A 542 10.98 -34.63 -25.74
C VAL A 542 10.21 -34.63 -27.06
N GLN A 543 10.63 -33.80 -28.02
CA GLN A 543 10.00 -33.74 -29.36
C GLN A 543 10.09 -35.08 -30.09
N ASP A 544 11.27 -35.69 -30.10
CA ASP A 544 11.50 -37.00 -30.72
C ASP A 544 10.68 -38.11 -30.07
N GLN A 545 10.46 -38.05 -28.76
CA GLN A 545 9.61 -38.99 -28.06
C GLN A 545 8.13 -38.80 -28.46
N LEU A 546 7.65 -37.56 -28.56
CA LEU A 546 6.27 -37.27 -28.99
C LEU A 546 5.99 -37.85 -30.38
N SER A 547 6.82 -37.53 -31.38
CA SER A 547 6.68 -38.03 -32.76
C SER A 547 6.78 -39.55 -32.91
N LYS A 548 7.41 -40.23 -31.95
CA LYS A 548 7.54 -41.71 -31.93
C LYS A 548 6.42 -42.41 -31.15
N THR A 549 5.67 -41.70 -30.30
CA THR A 549 4.72 -42.31 -29.36
C THR A 549 3.27 -41.90 -29.57
N VAL A 550 3.00 -40.67 -30.01
CA VAL A 550 1.63 -40.21 -30.30
C VAL A 550 1.22 -40.66 -31.70
N LYS A 551 0.07 -41.34 -31.81
CA LYS A 551 -0.50 -41.75 -33.11
C LYS A 551 -1.64 -40.82 -33.53
N PRO A 552 -1.85 -40.57 -34.84
CA PRO A 552 -2.88 -39.67 -35.36
C PRO A 552 -4.28 -39.91 -34.78
N GLU A 553 -4.67 -41.17 -34.55
CA GLU A 553 -5.99 -41.56 -34.03
C GLU A 553 -6.18 -41.26 -32.53
N THR A 554 -5.12 -40.82 -31.85
CA THR A 554 -5.07 -40.56 -30.40
C THR A 554 -4.57 -39.15 -30.06
N VAL A 555 -4.50 -38.26 -31.06
CA VAL A 555 -3.99 -36.89 -30.90
C VAL A 555 -4.94 -36.02 -30.08
N THR A 556 -4.41 -35.39 -29.03
CA THR A 556 -5.10 -34.44 -28.14
C THR A 556 -4.16 -33.32 -27.71
N PHE A 557 -4.72 -32.21 -27.20
CA PHE A 557 -3.93 -31.16 -26.55
C PHE A 557 -3.05 -31.71 -25.41
N GLN A 558 -3.58 -32.67 -24.64
CA GLN A 558 -2.96 -33.19 -23.42
C GLN A 558 -1.74 -34.09 -23.66
N ASN A 559 -1.63 -34.71 -24.84
CA ASN A 559 -0.48 -35.57 -25.21
C ASN A 559 0.43 -34.98 -26.31
N VAL A 560 0.10 -33.81 -26.90
CA VAL A 560 0.98 -33.11 -27.84
C VAL A 560 1.41 -31.74 -27.31
N LEU A 561 0.47 -30.82 -27.07
CA LEU A 561 0.79 -29.43 -26.67
C LEU A 561 1.28 -29.36 -25.23
N LEU A 562 0.65 -30.09 -24.29
CA LEU A 562 0.99 -30.01 -22.87
C LEU A 562 2.45 -30.45 -22.58
N PRO A 563 2.98 -31.54 -23.14
CA PRO A 563 4.40 -31.89 -22.96
C PRO A 563 5.37 -30.89 -23.58
N LEU A 564 5.03 -30.29 -24.74
CA LEU A 564 5.86 -29.25 -25.39
C LEU A 564 5.96 -27.99 -24.51
N ILE A 565 4.83 -27.46 -24.03
CA ILE A 565 4.83 -26.27 -23.18
C ILE A 565 5.43 -26.54 -21.79
N GLN A 566 5.29 -27.77 -21.25
CA GLN A 566 6.00 -28.18 -20.03
C GLN A 566 7.52 -28.32 -20.20
N ASN A 567 8.02 -28.49 -21.42
CA ASN A 567 9.45 -28.39 -21.71
C ASN A 567 9.88 -26.92 -21.84
N GLU A 568 9.14 -26.12 -22.61
CA GLU A 568 9.35 -24.67 -22.74
C GLU A 568 9.38 -23.95 -21.37
N HIS A 569 8.49 -24.34 -20.45
CA HIS A 569 8.49 -23.90 -19.04
C HIS A 569 9.82 -24.12 -18.30
N LYS A 570 10.58 -25.16 -18.64
CA LYS A 570 11.90 -25.45 -18.04
C LYS A 570 13.01 -24.69 -18.74
N VAL A 571 12.96 -24.63 -20.07
CA VAL A 571 13.97 -23.94 -20.89
C VAL A 571 13.95 -22.44 -20.57
N GLU A 572 12.78 -21.80 -20.53
CA GLU A 572 12.65 -20.35 -20.31
C GLU A 572 13.08 -19.90 -18.89
N LEU A 573 13.03 -20.78 -17.89
CA LEU A 573 13.53 -20.49 -16.52
C LEU A 573 15.05 -20.33 -16.46
N GLU A 574 15.78 -20.92 -17.40
CA GLU A 574 17.24 -20.92 -17.46
C GLU A 574 17.75 -20.05 -18.63
N LYS A 575 17.20 -20.23 -19.84
CA LYS A 575 17.52 -19.46 -21.08
C LYS A 575 17.53 -17.96 -20.83
N ASN A 576 16.52 -17.43 -20.13
CA ASN A 576 16.43 -16.00 -19.83
C ASN A 576 17.61 -15.52 -18.98
N ILE A 577 18.09 -16.33 -18.03
CA ILE A 577 19.28 -16.04 -17.21
C ILE A 577 20.57 -16.17 -18.04
N LEU A 578 20.71 -17.25 -18.83
CA LEU A 578 21.90 -17.51 -19.65
C LEU A 578 22.11 -16.42 -20.73
N ASN A 579 21.03 -15.95 -21.37
CA ASN A 579 21.07 -14.86 -22.35
C ASN A 579 21.18 -13.47 -21.69
N PHE A 580 20.80 -13.30 -20.42
CA PHE A 580 20.90 -12.01 -19.72
C PHE A 580 22.36 -11.61 -19.43
N TYR A 581 23.28 -12.57 -19.26
CA TYR A 581 24.69 -12.29 -18.94
C TYR A 581 25.39 -11.33 -19.92
N GLN A 582 25.12 -11.42 -21.22
CA GLN A 582 25.70 -10.52 -22.23
C GLN A 582 25.39 -9.03 -21.97
N ASN A 583 24.27 -8.76 -21.29
CA ASN A 583 23.74 -7.42 -21.07
C ASN A 583 24.29 -6.74 -19.80
N VAL A 584 24.82 -7.53 -18.85
CA VAL A 584 25.13 -7.05 -17.48
C VAL A 584 26.45 -7.52 -16.89
N SER A 585 27.07 -8.59 -17.40
CA SER A 585 28.31 -9.13 -16.85
C SER A 585 29.49 -8.18 -17.08
N VAL A 586 30.39 -8.09 -16.09
CA VAL A 586 31.67 -7.38 -16.25
C VAL A 586 32.70 -8.22 -17.01
N ASP A 587 32.64 -9.55 -16.95
CA ASP A 587 33.51 -10.45 -17.72
C ASP A 587 33.11 -10.53 -19.20
N SER A 588 34.04 -10.20 -20.10
CA SER A 588 33.87 -10.29 -21.54
C SER A 588 33.60 -11.70 -22.03
N ASN A 589 34.24 -12.70 -21.42
CA ASN A 589 34.20 -14.08 -21.88
C ASN A 589 32.83 -14.69 -21.58
N LEU A 590 32.28 -14.37 -20.40
CA LEU A 590 30.90 -14.73 -20.04
C LEU A 590 29.86 -13.98 -20.91
N ARG A 591 30.10 -12.72 -21.29
CA ARG A 591 29.24 -12.02 -22.27
C ARG A 591 29.28 -12.68 -23.66
N GLU A 592 30.43 -13.18 -24.08
CA GLU A 592 30.60 -13.86 -25.38
C GLU A 592 29.96 -15.25 -25.39
N ALA A 593 30.16 -16.04 -24.34
CA ALA A 593 29.45 -17.31 -24.13
C ALA A 593 27.92 -17.12 -24.10
N SER A 594 27.44 -16.03 -23.49
CA SER A 594 26.02 -15.65 -23.46
C SER A 594 25.46 -15.32 -24.86
N ARG A 595 26.19 -14.54 -25.69
CA ARG A 595 25.82 -14.32 -27.11
C ARG A 595 25.80 -15.60 -27.94
N GLU A 596 26.74 -16.51 -27.70
CA GLU A 596 26.80 -17.78 -28.44
C GLU A 596 25.69 -18.75 -28.00
N ALA A 597 25.28 -18.71 -26.72
CA ALA A 597 24.13 -19.45 -26.24
C ALA A 597 22.81 -18.98 -26.87
N GLU A 598 22.64 -17.68 -27.06
CA GLU A 598 21.47 -17.10 -27.71
C GLU A 598 21.26 -17.65 -29.14
N LYS A 599 22.31 -17.60 -29.98
CA LYS A 599 22.29 -18.21 -31.33
C LYS A 599 21.94 -19.70 -31.32
N LEU A 600 22.44 -20.44 -30.33
CA LEU A 600 22.16 -21.88 -30.19
C LEU A 600 20.69 -22.13 -29.80
N PHE A 601 20.10 -21.30 -28.94
CA PHE A 601 18.67 -21.36 -28.62
C PHE A 601 17.80 -20.97 -29.83
N GLU A 602 18.15 -19.91 -30.57
CA GLU A 602 17.45 -19.51 -31.80
C GLU A 602 17.48 -20.61 -32.86
N ALA A 603 18.65 -21.19 -33.13
CA ALA A 603 18.79 -22.30 -34.07
C ALA A 603 17.97 -23.53 -33.65
N SER A 604 17.91 -23.83 -32.34
CA SER A 604 17.06 -24.90 -31.81
C SER A 604 15.57 -24.59 -31.91
N GLU A 605 15.16 -23.31 -31.85
CA GLU A 605 13.77 -22.89 -32.00
C GLU A 605 13.34 -22.93 -33.48
N ILE A 606 14.23 -22.54 -34.40
CA ILE A 606 14.02 -22.68 -35.85
C ILE A 606 13.93 -24.17 -36.25
N GLU A 607 14.81 -25.04 -35.72
CA GLU A 607 14.67 -26.49 -35.91
C GLU A 607 13.32 -26.97 -35.39
N THR A 608 12.90 -26.52 -34.21
CA THR A 608 11.61 -26.90 -33.60
C THR A 608 10.42 -26.55 -34.50
N PHE A 609 10.34 -25.33 -35.02
CA PHE A 609 9.17 -24.87 -35.81
C PHE A 609 9.22 -25.22 -37.30
N THR A 610 10.29 -25.85 -37.78
CA THR A 610 10.38 -26.43 -39.15
C THR A 610 10.12 -27.94 -39.20
N ARG A 611 9.82 -28.57 -38.05
CA ARG A 611 9.49 -30.00 -37.93
C ARG A 611 8.11 -30.35 -38.48
N GLU A 612 8.08 -31.01 -39.63
CA GLU A 612 6.86 -31.54 -40.25
C GLU A 612 6.10 -32.53 -39.34
N ASP A 613 6.80 -33.33 -38.54
CA ASP A 613 6.20 -34.33 -37.65
C ASP A 613 5.44 -33.69 -36.49
N LEU A 614 6.04 -32.70 -35.82
CA LEU A 614 5.37 -31.92 -34.77
C LEU A 614 4.21 -31.06 -35.32
N HIS A 615 4.36 -30.51 -36.52
CA HIS A 615 3.28 -29.78 -37.18
C HIS A 615 2.08 -30.69 -37.49
N CYS A 616 2.29 -31.87 -38.08
CA CYS A 616 1.22 -32.83 -38.35
C CYS A 616 0.49 -33.27 -37.07
N LEU A 617 1.21 -33.44 -35.95
CA LEU A 617 0.58 -33.68 -34.64
C LEU A 617 -0.22 -32.47 -34.15
N THR A 618 0.31 -31.25 -34.27
CA THR A 618 -0.35 -30.01 -33.83
C THR A 618 -1.61 -29.71 -34.66
N ASP A 619 -1.53 -29.87 -35.98
CA ASP A 619 -2.65 -29.69 -36.92
C ASP A 619 -3.77 -30.71 -36.66
N ALA A 620 -3.42 -31.96 -36.36
CA ALA A 620 -4.39 -32.96 -35.91
C ALA A 620 -5.03 -32.62 -34.54
N VAL A 621 -4.36 -31.89 -33.64
CA VAL A 621 -5.02 -31.35 -32.42
C VAL A 621 -6.05 -30.29 -32.80
N VAL A 622 -5.72 -29.39 -33.74
CA VAL A 622 -6.67 -28.36 -34.23
C VAL A 622 -7.89 -29.00 -34.90
N MET A 623 -7.70 -30.04 -35.72
CA MET A 623 -8.81 -30.75 -36.38
C MET A 623 -9.68 -31.58 -35.42
N ASN A 624 -9.11 -32.11 -34.33
CA ASN A 624 -9.84 -32.93 -33.36
C ASN A 624 -10.55 -32.11 -32.27
N SER A 625 -10.07 -30.89 -31.96
CA SER A 625 -10.60 -30.04 -30.88
C SER A 625 -11.83 -29.27 -31.33
N LYS A 626 -12.86 -29.20 -30.47
CA LYS A 626 -14.09 -28.43 -30.72
C LYS A 626 -14.11 -27.15 -29.89
N GLU A 627 -14.93 -26.21 -30.33
CA GLU A 627 -15.20 -24.97 -29.60
C GLU A 627 -15.77 -25.30 -28.20
N GLY A 628 -15.00 -24.98 -27.16
CA GLY A 628 -15.32 -25.28 -25.75
C GLY A 628 -14.58 -26.47 -25.13
N ASP A 629 -13.80 -27.25 -25.89
CA ASP A 629 -13.02 -28.40 -25.35
C ASP A 629 -11.80 -27.95 -24.49
N LEU A 630 -11.34 -26.70 -24.66
CA LEU A 630 -10.20 -26.11 -23.97
C LEU A 630 -10.58 -24.81 -23.25
N ASP A 631 -9.89 -24.48 -22.16
CA ASP A 631 -9.96 -23.14 -21.58
C ASP A 631 -9.29 -22.09 -22.49
N LEU A 632 -9.63 -20.81 -22.26
CA LEU A 632 -9.22 -19.69 -23.13
C LEU A 632 -7.70 -19.59 -23.32
N GLU A 633 -6.90 -19.92 -22.31
CA GLU A 633 -5.43 -19.82 -22.40
C GLU A 633 -4.84 -21.04 -23.11
N SER A 634 -5.38 -22.24 -22.87
CA SER A 634 -5.04 -23.45 -23.66
C SER A 634 -5.43 -23.32 -25.13
N GLN A 635 -6.59 -22.71 -25.43
CA GLN A 635 -7.02 -22.44 -26.80
C GLN A 635 -6.08 -21.44 -27.49
N ARG A 636 -5.75 -20.31 -26.83
CA ARG A 636 -4.78 -19.32 -27.35
C ARG A 636 -3.38 -19.94 -27.53
N LEU A 637 -2.97 -20.87 -26.67
CA LEU A 637 -1.71 -21.62 -26.84
C LEU A 637 -1.74 -22.49 -28.10
N LEU A 638 -2.78 -23.28 -28.30
CA LEU A 638 -2.94 -24.13 -29.48
C LEU A 638 -2.90 -23.28 -30.76
N GLU A 639 -3.66 -22.19 -30.79
CA GLU A 639 -3.69 -21.24 -31.91
C GLU A 639 -2.33 -20.60 -32.18
N GLN A 640 -1.58 -20.16 -31.15
CA GLN A 640 -0.25 -19.58 -31.35
C GLN A 640 0.80 -20.60 -31.78
N VAL A 641 0.80 -21.81 -31.22
CA VAL A 641 1.76 -22.86 -31.59
C VAL A 641 1.52 -23.32 -33.03
N HIS A 642 0.27 -23.60 -33.40
CA HIS A 642 -0.11 -23.93 -34.78
C HIS A 642 0.26 -22.82 -35.76
N ARG A 643 -0.13 -21.57 -35.46
CA ARG A 643 0.23 -20.38 -36.25
C ARG A 643 1.75 -20.22 -36.42
N LYS A 644 2.55 -20.52 -35.40
CA LYS A 644 4.02 -20.44 -35.46
C LYS A 644 4.61 -21.51 -36.39
N PHE A 645 4.09 -22.74 -36.40
CA PHE A 645 4.47 -23.73 -37.43
C PHE A 645 4.05 -23.30 -38.84
N VAL A 646 2.81 -22.84 -39.02
CA VAL A 646 2.26 -22.43 -40.33
C VAL A 646 3.10 -21.32 -40.97
N TYR A 647 3.43 -20.27 -40.21
CA TYR A 647 4.26 -19.16 -40.69
C TYR A 647 5.77 -19.48 -40.77
N ASN A 648 6.26 -20.53 -40.10
CA ASN A 648 7.61 -21.09 -40.37
C ASN A 648 7.61 -22.04 -41.60
N GLY A 649 6.82 -21.70 -42.63
CA GLY A 649 6.83 -22.36 -43.92
C GLY A 649 6.09 -23.69 -44.01
N LEU A 650 5.61 -24.27 -42.90
CA LEU A 650 4.91 -25.56 -42.94
C LEU A 650 3.47 -25.47 -43.45
N GLY A 651 2.91 -24.25 -43.57
CA GLY A 651 1.71 -23.98 -44.37
C GLY A 651 1.93 -24.03 -45.88
N LEU A 652 3.18 -23.98 -46.36
CA LEU A 652 3.51 -23.97 -47.80
C LEU A 652 3.43 -25.38 -48.41
N PRO A 653 3.16 -25.51 -49.72
CA PRO A 653 3.28 -26.78 -50.44
C PRO A 653 4.68 -27.38 -50.33
N LYS A 654 4.77 -28.70 -50.09
CA LYS A 654 6.06 -29.40 -49.97
C LYS A 654 6.77 -29.49 -51.33
N GLY A 655 8.04 -29.07 -51.35
CA GLY A 655 8.84 -28.92 -52.57
C GLY A 655 9.55 -27.56 -52.57
N GLU A 656 9.77 -27.01 -53.76
CA GLU A 656 10.42 -25.70 -53.99
C GLU A 656 9.96 -24.58 -53.04
N PRO A 657 8.66 -24.34 -52.76
CA PRO A 657 8.25 -23.22 -51.89
C PRO A 657 8.81 -23.31 -50.46
N ARG A 658 8.94 -24.52 -49.90
CA ARG A 658 9.56 -24.73 -48.58
C ARG A 658 11.08 -24.56 -48.62
N THR A 659 11.74 -25.06 -49.67
CA THR A 659 13.18 -24.87 -49.86
C THR A 659 13.51 -23.39 -49.97
N ARG A 660 12.78 -22.65 -50.82
CA ARG A 660 12.95 -21.21 -51.01
C ARG A 660 12.69 -20.44 -49.71
N PHE A 661 11.61 -20.76 -48.98
CA PHE A 661 11.35 -20.16 -47.68
C PHE A 661 12.52 -20.37 -46.69
N ALA A 662 13.11 -21.57 -46.62
CA ALA A 662 14.25 -21.86 -45.74
C ALA A 662 15.53 -21.10 -46.14
N GLU A 663 15.82 -20.96 -47.44
CA GLU A 663 16.89 -20.08 -47.94
C GLU A 663 16.69 -18.63 -47.47
N LEU A 664 15.48 -18.11 -47.65
CA LEU A 664 15.13 -16.73 -47.28
C LEU A 664 15.27 -16.48 -45.78
N GLN A 665 14.77 -17.38 -44.92
CA GLN A 665 14.92 -17.24 -43.47
C GLN A 665 16.38 -17.33 -43.01
N THR A 666 17.17 -18.23 -43.60
CA THR A 666 18.61 -18.34 -43.32
C THR A 666 19.31 -17.01 -43.65
N ARG A 667 19.05 -16.47 -44.85
CA ARG A 667 19.63 -15.20 -45.30
C ARG A 667 19.16 -14.01 -44.46
N LEU A 668 17.89 -13.98 -44.06
CA LEU A 668 17.34 -12.95 -43.17
C LEU A 668 18.00 -12.98 -41.77
N SER A 669 18.39 -14.14 -41.25
CA SER A 669 19.13 -14.27 -39.99
C SER A 669 20.56 -13.73 -40.12
N GLU A 670 21.30 -14.13 -41.17
CA GLU A 670 22.64 -13.60 -41.49
C GLU A 670 22.65 -12.07 -41.54
N LEU A 671 21.68 -11.49 -42.25
CA LEU A 671 21.61 -10.04 -42.48
C LEU A 671 21.28 -9.25 -41.20
N ARG A 672 20.38 -9.76 -40.34
CA ARG A 672 20.10 -9.14 -39.03
C ARG A 672 21.33 -9.14 -38.14
N LEU A 673 21.95 -10.31 -37.97
CA LEU A 673 23.18 -10.44 -37.18
C LEU A 673 24.28 -9.50 -37.68
N LYS A 674 24.43 -9.31 -39.00
CA LYS A 674 25.41 -8.36 -39.56
C LYS A 674 24.99 -6.90 -39.40
N PHE A 675 23.70 -6.58 -39.50
CA PHE A 675 23.17 -5.23 -39.25
C PHE A 675 23.46 -4.78 -37.81
N ASP A 676 23.29 -5.68 -36.84
CA ASP A 676 23.54 -5.38 -35.42
C ASP A 676 24.99 -5.51 -35.01
N GLU A 677 25.81 -6.38 -35.61
CA GLU A 677 27.28 -6.33 -35.48
C GLU A 677 27.80 -4.94 -35.86
N ASN A 678 27.39 -4.43 -37.03
CA ASN A 678 27.78 -3.09 -37.51
C ASN A 678 27.33 -1.96 -36.57
N ARG A 679 26.18 -2.09 -35.89
CA ARG A 679 25.69 -1.10 -34.91
C ARG A 679 26.40 -1.18 -33.56
N ASN A 680 26.77 -2.39 -33.12
CA ASN A 680 27.47 -2.59 -31.85
C ASN A 680 28.96 -2.22 -31.93
N GLU A 681 29.56 -2.27 -33.13
CA GLU A 681 30.93 -1.79 -33.39
C GLU A 681 31.02 -0.29 -33.72
N GLU A 682 29.88 0.41 -33.86
CA GLU A 682 29.84 1.84 -34.22
C GLU A 682 30.49 2.73 -33.14
N ASN A 683 31.55 3.42 -33.56
CA ASN A 683 32.42 4.25 -32.71
C ASN A 683 32.71 5.61 -33.39
N GLY A 684 31.82 6.02 -34.30
CA GLY A 684 31.89 7.27 -35.03
C GLY A 684 31.84 8.51 -34.13
N GLY A 685 32.42 9.58 -34.65
CA GLY A 685 32.45 10.89 -34.01
C GLY A 685 33.26 11.89 -34.84
N ILE A 686 33.16 13.17 -34.50
CA ILE A 686 33.93 14.24 -35.14
C ILE A 686 34.74 15.02 -34.12
N TRP A 687 35.92 15.47 -34.54
CA TRP A 687 36.75 16.39 -33.77
C TRP A 687 36.25 17.83 -33.95
N LEU A 688 36.01 18.51 -32.84
CA LEU A 688 35.56 19.89 -32.77
C LEU A 688 36.45 20.69 -31.80
N THR A 689 36.77 21.92 -32.17
CA THR A 689 37.46 22.87 -31.28
C THR A 689 36.54 23.37 -30.18
N ARG A 690 37.12 23.89 -29.09
CA ARG A 690 36.35 24.53 -28.00
C ARG A 690 35.49 25.70 -28.48
N ASP A 691 35.94 26.43 -29.50
CA ASP A 691 35.21 27.56 -30.09
C ASP A 691 34.00 27.09 -30.91
N GLU A 692 34.09 25.96 -31.62
CA GLU A 692 32.96 25.33 -32.31
C GLU A 692 31.90 24.81 -31.34
N LEU A 693 32.29 24.51 -30.10
CA LEU A 693 31.45 23.99 -29.01
C LEU A 693 30.91 25.09 -28.06
N ASP A 694 31.03 26.37 -28.41
CA ASP A 694 30.53 27.47 -27.57
C ASP A 694 29.03 27.30 -27.23
N GLY A 695 28.73 27.33 -25.93
CA GLY A 695 27.40 27.10 -25.35
C GLY A 695 27.22 25.73 -24.69
N VAL A 696 28.01 24.71 -25.08
CA VAL A 696 27.93 23.37 -24.49
C VAL A 696 28.38 23.39 -23.02
N PRO A 697 27.64 22.76 -22.08
CA PRO A 697 28.01 22.73 -20.66
C PRO A 697 29.40 22.15 -20.37
N GLN A 698 30.13 22.78 -19.45
CA GLN A 698 31.53 22.45 -19.13
C GLN A 698 31.71 21.02 -18.60
N ASP A 699 30.72 20.49 -17.86
CA ASP A 699 30.69 19.12 -17.37
C ASP A 699 30.64 18.07 -18.50
N VAL A 700 30.01 18.42 -19.63
CA VAL A 700 30.07 17.60 -20.86
C VAL A 700 31.44 17.74 -21.52
N LEU A 701 31.95 18.96 -21.68
CA LEU A 701 33.24 19.23 -22.32
C LEU A 701 34.45 18.61 -21.60
N ASP A 702 34.36 18.39 -20.28
CA ASP A 702 35.41 17.71 -19.51
C ASP A 702 35.33 16.19 -19.59
N GLY A 703 34.19 15.63 -20.02
CA GLY A 703 34.02 14.20 -20.30
C GLY A 703 34.48 13.74 -21.68
N LEU A 704 34.57 14.65 -22.67
CA LEU A 704 34.96 14.32 -24.04
C LEU A 704 36.45 13.91 -24.16
N GLU A 705 36.75 12.98 -25.08
CA GLU A 705 38.13 12.61 -25.41
C GLU A 705 38.88 13.83 -25.99
N LYS A 706 40.11 14.05 -25.52
CA LYS A 706 40.98 15.17 -25.94
C LYS A 706 41.96 14.66 -27.00
N ASP A 707 42.14 15.44 -28.06
CA ASP A 707 43.08 15.10 -29.13
C ASP A 707 44.52 15.12 -28.57
N LYS A 708 45.36 14.19 -29.05
CA LYS A 708 46.72 13.97 -28.53
C LYS A 708 47.73 14.96 -29.09
N ASP A 709 47.44 15.53 -30.26
CA ASP A 709 48.29 16.47 -30.98
C ASP A 709 47.76 17.92 -30.88
N ASP A 710 46.45 18.11 -30.66
CA ASP A 710 45.80 19.42 -30.47
C ASP A 710 44.85 19.47 -29.25
N PRO A 711 45.33 19.85 -28.04
CA PRO A 711 44.50 19.92 -26.84
C PRO A 711 43.31 20.90 -26.87
N ASN A 712 43.16 21.71 -27.93
CA ASN A 712 41.97 22.54 -28.16
C ASN A 712 40.82 21.77 -28.84
N LYS A 713 41.08 20.57 -29.37
CA LYS A 713 40.08 19.67 -29.96
C LYS A 713 39.56 18.64 -28.97
N LEU A 714 38.25 18.43 -29.04
CA LEU A 714 37.49 17.42 -28.32
C LEU A 714 36.76 16.53 -29.33
N ARG A 715 36.71 15.23 -29.07
CA ARG A 715 35.95 14.27 -29.87
C ARG A 715 34.51 14.26 -29.38
N ALA A 716 33.59 14.73 -30.20
CA ALA A 716 32.17 14.47 -30.04
C ALA A 716 31.86 13.13 -30.69
N THR A 717 31.53 12.10 -29.91
CA THR A 717 31.01 10.85 -30.48
C THR A 717 29.57 11.02 -30.93
N PHE A 718 29.06 10.10 -31.74
CA PHE A 718 27.63 10.07 -32.10
C PHE A 718 26.74 9.40 -31.04
N GLN A 719 27.32 8.99 -29.90
CA GLN A 719 26.56 8.45 -28.78
C GLN A 719 25.64 9.51 -28.16
N TRP A 720 24.45 9.11 -27.70
CA TRP A 720 23.43 10.01 -27.17
C TRP A 720 23.91 10.94 -26.04
N ALA A 721 24.92 10.52 -25.26
CA ALA A 721 25.53 11.31 -24.19
C ALA A 721 26.25 12.57 -24.70
N ASP A 722 26.86 12.51 -25.89
CA ASP A 722 27.57 13.63 -26.52
C ASP A 722 26.63 14.37 -27.49
N PHE A 723 25.87 13.61 -28.28
CA PHE A 723 24.99 14.12 -29.33
C PHE A 723 23.91 15.06 -28.77
N ILE A 724 23.17 14.66 -27.72
CA ILE A 724 22.06 15.46 -27.22
C ILE A 724 22.54 16.83 -26.66
N PRO A 725 23.56 16.90 -25.78
CA PRO A 725 24.02 18.20 -25.29
C PRO A 725 24.59 19.10 -26.39
N ILE A 726 25.36 18.56 -27.34
CA ILE A 726 25.95 19.38 -28.41
C ILE A 726 24.86 19.91 -29.34
N GLN A 727 23.90 19.07 -29.74
CA GLN A 727 22.78 19.48 -30.58
C GLN A 727 21.81 20.45 -29.87
N SER A 728 21.71 20.40 -28.54
CA SER A 728 20.86 21.30 -27.75
C SER A 728 21.52 22.64 -27.43
N TYR A 729 22.82 22.66 -27.13
CA TYR A 729 23.50 23.80 -26.50
C TYR A 729 24.57 24.50 -27.35
N ALA A 730 25.15 23.85 -28.37
CA ALA A 730 26.15 24.51 -29.22
C ALA A 730 25.49 25.64 -30.03
N LYS A 731 25.93 26.89 -29.83
CA LYS A 731 25.33 28.08 -30.46
C LYS A 731 25.57 28.11 -31.98
N THR A 732 26.74 27.64 -32.41
CA THR A 732 27.17 27.58 -33.81
C THR A 732 26.29 26.61 -34.61
N SER A 733 25.51 27.14 -35.55
CA SER A 733 24.59 26.34 -36.38
C SER A 733 25.33 25.31 -37.26
N GLU A 734 26.53 25.64 -37.73
CA GLU A 734 27.35 24.72 -38.53
C GLU A 734 27.87 23.53 -37.70
N THR A 735 28.18 23.73 -36.42
CA THR A 735 28.50 22.62 -35.49
C THR A 735 27.32 21.68 -35.35
N ARG A 736 26.11 22.22 -35.11
CA ARG A 736 24.88 21.43 -35.05
C ARG A 736 24.58 20.71 -36.36
N LYS A 737 24.77 21.36 -37.51
CA LYS A 737 24.61 20.75 -38.84
C LYS A 737 25.57 19.57 -39.05
N ARG A 738 26.86 19.74 -38.74
CA ARG A 738 27.88 18.69 -38.87
C ARG A 738 27.66 17.52 -37.92
N ILE A 739 27.25 17.79 -36.68
CA ILE A 739 26.89 16.76 -35.69
C ILE A 739 25.64 15.99 -36.13
N PHE A 740 24.59 16.68 -36.59
CA PHE A 740 23.37 16.06 -37.11
C PHE A 740 23.61 15.19 -38.34
N LEU A 741 24.34 15.72 -39.34
CA LEU A 741 24.66 14.95 -40.55
C LEU A 741 25.62 13.80 -40.26
N GLY A 742 26.54 13.92 -39.31
CA GLY A 742 27.36 12.79 -38.84
C GLY A 742 26.52 11.70 -38.15
N PHE A 743 25.55 12.12 -37.32
CA PHE A 743 24.67 11.20 -36.60
C PHE A 743 23.70 10.44 -37.53
N GLU A 744 23.00 11.12 -38.46
CA GLU A 744 22.13 10.45 -39.45
C GLU A 744 22.94 9.71 -40.54
N ASN A 745 24.27 9.79 -40.56
CA ASN A 745 25.15 8.99 -41.44
C ASN A 745 26.07 8.03 -40.66
N GLN A 746 25.61 7.54 -39.51
CA GLN A 746 26.18 6.36 -38.84
C GLN A 746 25.85 5.08 -39.62
N CYS A 747 26.70 4.06 -39.50
CA CYS A 747 26.44 2.71 -39.99
C CYS A 747 26.01 2.61 -41.47
N THR A 748 26.40 3.51 -42.39
CA THR A 748 25.84 3.55 -43.76
C THR A 748 26.01 2.25 -44.57
N GLN A 749 26.97 1.39 -44.21
CA GLN A 749 27.09 0.01 -44.69
C GLN A 749 25.83 -0.85 -44.46
N ASN A 750 24.94 -0.46 -43.54
CA ASN A 750 23.67 -1.11 -43.26
C ASN A 750 22.56 -0.76 -44.25
N VAL A 751 22.65 0.33 -45.03
CA VAL A 751 21.62 0.69 -46.03
C VAL A 751 21.37 -0.46 -47.03
N PRO A 752 22.39 -1.05 -47.71
CA PRO A 752 22.16 -2.20 -48.59
C PRO A 752 21.71 -3.47 -47.84
N ILE A 753 22.13 -3.66 -46.58
CA ILE A 753 21.72 -4.81 -45.75
C ILE A 753 20.23 -4.72 -45.42
N MET A 754 19.78 -3.57 -44.93
CA MET A 754 18.37 -3.25 -44.63
C MET A 754 17.50 -3.36 -45.89
N LYS A 755 17.98 -2.84 -47.02
CA LYS A 755 17.35 -2.98 -48.33
C LYS A 755 17.17 -4.45 -48.72
N GLU A 756 18.19 -5.29 -48.55
CA GLU A 756 18.10 -6.74 -48.81
C GLU A 756 17.07 -7.40 -47.88
N ILE A 757 17.09 -7.08 -46.57
CA ILE A 757 16.12 -7.58 -45.58
C ILE A 757 14.67 -7.26 -45.98
N PHE A 758 14.37 -6.03 -46.40
CA PHE A 758 13.00 -5.64 -46.79
C PHE A 758 12.51 -6.37 -48.05
N VAL A 759 13.38 -6.55 -49.05
CA VAL A 759 13.08 -7.34 -50.26
C VAL A 759 12.79 -8.81 -49.91
N LEU A 760 13.65 -9.43 -49.08
CA LEU A 760 13.49 -10.82 -48.65
C LEU A 760 12.24 -11.02 -47.76
N ARG A 761 11.91 -10.05 -46.90
CA ARG A 761 10.67 -10.05 -46.11
C ARG A 761 9.42 -10.04 -46.98
N ASP A 762 9.39 -9.21 -48.02
CA ASP A 762 8.27 -9.17 -48.96
C ASP A 762 8.16 -10.47 -49.77
N GLU A 763 9.28 -11.07 -50.21
CA GLU A 763 9.26 -12.39 -50.86
C GLU A 763 8.67 -13.46 -49.92
N VAL A 764 9.11 -13.50 -48.65
CA VAL A 764 8.55 -14.38 -47.60
C VAL A 764 7.05 -14.15 -47.40
N ALA A 765 6.60 -12.89 -47.28
CA ALA A 765 5.20 -12.56 -47.07
C ALA A 765 4.32 -12.97 -48.26
N ARG A 766 4.81 -12.84 -49.50
CA ARG A 766 4.12 -13.29 -50.71
C ARG A 766 4.08 -14.80 -50.83
N LEU A 767 5.17 -15.51 -50.49
CA LEU A 767 5.20 -16.98 -50.42
C LEU A 767 4.16 -17.51 -49.41
N LEU A 768 4.09 -16.90 -48.23
CA LEU A 768 3.11 -17.23 -47.17
C LEU A 768 1.66 -16.82 -47.50
N GLY A 769 1.38 -16.26 -48.68
CA GLY A 769 0.04 -15.88 -49.10
C GLY A 769 -0.53 -14.64 -48.41
N VAL A 770 0.33 -13.81 -47.79
CA VAL A 770 -0.04 -12.58 -47.06
C VAL A 770 0.62 -11.33 -47.67
N PRO A 771 0.45 -11.06 -48.98
CA PRO A 771 1.08 -9.93 -49.67
C PRO A 771 0.71 -8.59 -49.01
N GLY A 772 1.72 -7.84 -48.58
CA GLY A 772 1.55 -6.50 -48.00
C GLY A 772 0.72 -6.45 -46.71
N ARG A 773 0.68 -7.55 -45.93
CA ARG A 773 -0.03 -7.59 -44.64
C ARG A 773 0.95 -7.34 -43.50
N PRO A 774 0.73 -6.35 -42.62
CA PRO A 774 1.60 -6.12 -41.46
C PRO A 774 1.51 -7.31 -40.49
N ALA A 775 2.65 -7.95 -40.23
CA ALA A 775 2.96 -8.40 -38.88
C ALA A 775 3.40 -7.16 -38.09
N ILE A 776 3.06 -7.03 -36.81
CA ILE A 776 3.18 -5.79 -36.02
C ILE A 776 4.30 -6.01 -34.96
N TRP A 777 4.99 -4.97 -34.42
CA TRP A 777 5.40 -4.69 -33.00
C TRP A 777 6.06 -3.25 -32.77
N PRO A 778 6.05 -2.53 -31.58
CA PRO A 778 6.56 -1.13 -31.38
C PRO A 778 7.24 -0.63 -30.04
N PHE A 779 8.42 0.01 -30.15
CA PHE A 779 9.06 1.10 -29.32
C PHE A 779 9.84 2.05 -30.29
N ALA A 780 10.63 3.12 -30.03
CA ALA A 780 11.30 3.73 -28.85
C ALA A 780 11.34 5.31 -28.89
N LYS A 781 11.65 5.97 -27.74
CA LYS A 781 11.59 7.44 -27.45
C LYS A 781 12.89 8.23 -27.83
N ARG A 782 13.06 9.58 -27.80
CA ARG A 782 12.33 10.78 -27.25
C ARG A 782 12.49 12.01 -28.22
N PRO A 783 12.95 13.30 -27.98
CA PRO A 783 13.26 14.19 -26.81
C PRO A 783 12.42 15.54 -26.82
N ARG A 784 12.95 16.75 -26.49
CA ARG A 784 12.26 18.10 -26.53
C ARG A 784 13.23 19.32 -26.60
N GLY A 785 12.75 20.51 -27.03
CA GLY A 785 13.48 21.81 -27.03
C GLY A 785 12.77 23.04 -26.39
N ASP A 786 13.30 24.25 -26.60
CA ASP A 786 13.57 25.27 -25.54
C ASP A 786 12.53 26.36 -25.22
N GLN A 787 11.24 26.19 -25.53
CA GLN A 787 10.27 27.30 -25.38
C GLN A 787 9.89 27.70 -23.93
N PHE A 788 10.43 27.03 -22.91
CA PHE A 788 10.03 27.19 -21.51
C PHE A 788 11.26 27.18 -20.57
N SER A 789 11.33 28.15 -19.65
CA SER A 789 12.42 28.26 -18.66
C SER A 789 12.27 27.24 -17.52
N PHE A 790 12.56 25.98 -17.81
CA PHE A 790 12.62 24.89 -16.84
C PHE A 790 14.06 24.51 -16.52
N ASP A 791 14.49 24.79 -15.28
CA ASP A 791 15.82 24.43 -14.79
C ASP A 791 15.84 22.95 -14.37
N ALA A 792 16.21 22.09 -15.32
CA ALA A 792 16.24 20.64 -15.12
C ALA A 792 17.28 20.19 -14.07
N PHE A 793 18.29 21.01 -13.79
CA PHE A 793 19.31 20.71 -12.77
C PHE A 793 18.78 21.03 -11.37
N LYS A 794 18.20 22.21 -11.16
CA LYS A 794 17.51 22.55 -9.88
C LYS A 794 16.33 21.64 -9.59
N PHE A 795 15.64 21.15 -10.62
CA PHE A 795 14.63 20.10 -10.45
C PHE A 795 15.26 18.81 -9.91
N ALA A 796 16.38 18.36 -10.49
CA ALA A 796 17.05 17.11 -10.11
C ALA A 796 17.54 17.10 -8.66
N GLU A 797 17.86 18.26 -8.07
CA GLU A 797 18.19 18.39 -6.63
C GLU A 797 17.08 17.86 -5.69
N TYR A 798 15.83 17.76 -6.17
CA TYR A 798 14.68 17.20 -5.45
C TYR A 798 14.41 15.71 -5.74
N PHE A 799 15.19 15.05 -6.60
CA PHE A 799 14.93 13.66 -7.03
C PHE A 799 16.21 12.84 -6.95
N SER A 800 16.69 12.57 -5.72
CA SER A 800 17.76 11.59 -5.55
C SER A 800 17.26 10.18 -5.89
N LEU A 801 18.10 9.34 -6.48
CA LEU A 801 17.68 8.03 -7.01
C LEU A 801 17.04 7.16 -5.93
N ASP A 802 17.65 7.02 -4.76
CA ASP A 802 17.14 6.16 -3.67
C ASP A 802 15.82 6.65 -3.08
N THR A 803 15.61 7.96 -2.89
CA THR A 803 14.31 8.48 -2.40
C THR A 803 13.24 8.38 -3.48
N THR A 804 13.62 8.60 -4.74
CA THR A 804 12.71 8.48 -5.88
C THR A 804 12.23 7.04 -6.03
N VAL A 805 13.15 6.05 -6.06
CA VAL A 805 12.81 4.62 -6.09
C VAL A 805 11.89 4.24 -4.93
N ARG A 806 12.22 4.65 -3.69
CA ARG A 806 11.37 4.36 -2.53
C ARG A 806 9.96 4.94 -2.69
N GLY A 807 9.84 6.21 -3.07
CA GLY A 807 8.55 6.86 -3.29
C GLY A 807 7.74 6.22 -4.43
N MET A 808 8.39 5.73 -5.48
CA MET A 808 7.73 4.99 -6.56
C MET A 808 7.21 3.63 -6.08
N LEU A 809 7.99 2.89 -5.27
CA LEU A 809 7.53 1.66 -4.64
C LEU A 809 6.37 1.90 -3.68
N GLU A 810 6.41 2.95 -2.85
CA GLU A 810 5.30 3.36 -1.95
C GLU A 810 4.00 3.69 -2.72
N ILE A 811 4.11 4.23 -3.95
CA ILE A 811 2.96 4.41 -4.85
C ILE A 811 2.40 3.05 -5.28
N PHE A 812 3.24 2.10 -5.70
CA PHE A 812 2.78 0.75 -6.09
C PHE A 812 2.22 -0.06 -4.90
N GLU A 813 2.76 0.09 -3.68
CA GLU A 813 2.17 -0.49 -2.47
C GLU A 813 0.74 0.03 -2.26
N SER A 814 0.57 1.35 -2.38
CA SER A 814 -0.71 2.03 -2.13
C SER A 814 -1.77 1.79 -3.22
N LEU A 815 -1.35 1.82 -4.50
CA LEU A 815 -2.22 1.77 -5.68
C LEU A 815 -2.58 0.33 -6.06
N LEU A 816 -1.59 -0.57 -6.04
CA LEU A 816 -1.72 -1.96 -6.51
C LEU A 816 -1.82 -2.98 -5.37
N GLY A 817 -1.65 -2.55 -4.12
CA GLY A 817 -1.78 -3.38 -2.94
C GLY A 817 -0.60 -4.33 -2.70
N LEU A 818 0.59 -3.96 -3.17
CA LEU A 818 1.85 -4.70 -3.03
C LEU A 818 2.59 -4.34 -1.72
N VAL A 819 3.68 -5.06 -1.41
CA VAL A 819 4.70 -4.69 -0.41
C VAL A 819 6.09 -5.10 -0.92
N PHE A 820 7.09 -4.23 -0.78
CA PHE A 820 8.46 -4.48 -1.26
C PHE A 820 9.46 -4.57 -0.08
N LEU A 821 10.32 -5.59 -0.10
CA LEU A 821 11.32 -5.82 0.96
C LEU A 821 12.71 -5.97 0.34
N GLU A 822 13.63 -5.06 0.63
CA GLU A 822 15.02 -5.16 0.18
C GLU A 822 15.70 -6.38 0.85
N ASP A 823 16.35 -7.25 0.06
CA ASP A 823 17.14 -8.37 0.56
C ASP A 823 18.42 -7.87 1.27
N ASP A 824 18.95 -8.64 2.21
CA ASP A 824 20.06 -8.19 3.06
C ASP A 824 21.44 -8.19 2.37
N GLY A 825 21.54 -8.70 1.13
CA GLY A 825 22.77 -8.71 0.35
C GLY A 825 23.83 -9.71 0.84
N THR A 826 23.49 -10.62 1.77
CA THR A 826 24.48 -11.52 2.39
C THR A 826 24.89 -12.70 1.51
N ASP A 827 23.99 -13.21 0.67
CA ASP A 827 24.28 -14.28 -0.30
C ASP A 827 24.67 -13.65 -1.64
N ARG A 828 25.98 -13.59 -1.91
CA ARG A 828 26.52 -12.93 -3.10
C ARG A 828 26.15 -13.63 -4.41
N ASP A 829 25.75 -14.90 -4.37
CA ASP A 829 25.35 -15.67 -5.56
C ASP A 829 24.00 -15.23 -6.12
N LYS A 830 23.17 -14.53 -5.34
CA LYS A 830 21.90 -13.95 -5.80
C LYS A 830 22.08 -12.81 -6.81
N TYR A 831 23.28 -12.25 -6.96
CA TYR A 831 23.54 -10.98 -7.65
C TYR A 831 24.59 -11.13 -8.76
N TRP A 832 24.43 -10.44 -9.88
CA TRP A 832 25.48 -10.34 -10.91
C TRP A 832 26.49 -9.20 -10.66
N HIS A 833 26.12 -8.16 -9.92
CA HIS A 833 26.99 -7.02 -9.62
C HIS A 833 26.64 -6.37 -8.28
N ASP A 834 27.61 -5.74 -7.62
CA ASP A 834 27.48 -5.23 -6.24
C ASP A 834 26.56 -3.98 -6.13
N ASP A 835 26.32 -3.28 -7.25
CA ASP A 835 25.34 -2.16 -7.33
C ASP A 835 23.88 -2.64 -7.41
N VAL A 836 23.62 -3.94 -7.54
CA VAL A 836 22.28 -4.46 -7.84
C VAL A 836 21.48 -4.63 -6.56
N LYS A 837 20.29 -4.03 -6.51
CA LYS A 837 19.33 -4.23 -5.41
C LYS A 837 18.37 -5.36 -5.77
N LEU A 838 17.94 -6.12 -4.77
CA LEU A 838 16.94 -7.18 -4.89
C LEU A 838 15.82 -6.92 -3.90
N PHE A 839 14.58 -6.99 -4.36
CA PHE A 839 13.38 -6.88 -3.53
C PHE A 839 12.53 -8.15 -3.61
N HIS A 840 12.12 -8.66 -2.45
CA HIS A 840 11.10 -9.69 -2.32
C HIS A 840 9.74 -9.01 -2.33
N VAL A 841 8.89 -9.35 -3.30
CA VAL A 841 7.60 -8.68 -3.53
C VAL A 841 6.46 -9.56 -3.03
N TRP A 842 5.55 -8.95 -2.28
CA TRP A 842 4.41 -9.62 -1.63
C TRP A 842 3.11 -8.86 -1.90
N ASP A 843 1.97 -9.55 -1.76
CA ASP A 843 0.68 -8.90 -1.62
C ASP A 843 0.52 -8.33 -0.21
N SER A 844 -0.24 -7.25 -0.08
CA SER A 844 -0.61 -6.67 1.22
C SER A 844 -1.54 -7.60 2.03
N GLU A 845 -1.67 -7.35 3.34
CA GLU A 845 -2.62 -8.08 4.21
C GLU A 845 -4.06 -8.02 3.68
N LEU A 846 -4.44 -6.93 3.00
CA LEU A 846 -5.76 -6.75 2.38
C LEU A 846 -5.97 -7.65 1.15
N ARG A 847 -4.89 -8.11 0.52
CA ARG A 847 -4.88 -9.01 -0.66
C ARG A 847 -4.35 -10.41 -0.31
N GLY A 848 -4.42 -10.78 0.97
CA GLY A 848 -4.11 -12.14 1.45
C GLY A 848 -2.65 -12.41 1.82
N GLY A 849 -1.72 -11.47 1.61
CA GLY A 849 -0.32 -11.63 2.04
C GLY A 849 0.51 -12.66 1.27
N GLY A 850 0.08 -13.05 0.06
CA GLY A 850 0.80 -14.02 -0.78
C GLY A 850 2.15 -13.50 -1.29
N PHE A 851 3.05 -14.42 -1.66
CA PHE A 851 4.26 -14.05 -2.40
C PHE A 851 3.88 -13.66 -3.84
N VAL A 852 4.57 -12.67 -4.41
CA VAL A 852 4.32 -12.18 -5.78
C VAL A 852 5.49 -12.51 -6.68
N GLY A 853 6.73 -12.22 -6.28
CA GLY A 853 7.93 -12.50 -7.07
C GLY A 853 9.15 -11.70 -6.64
N TYR A 854 10.14 -11.62 -7.51
CA TYR A 854 11.43 -10.95 -7.27
C TYR A 854 11.65 -9.76 -8.21
N LEU A 855 12.04 -8.62 -7.66
CA LEU A 855 12.37 -7.40 -8.41
C LEU A 855 13.84 -7.04 -8.20
N TYR A 856 14.64 -7.17 -9.24
CA TYR A 856 16.02 -6.71 -9.27
C TYR A 856 16.10 -5.30 -9.86
N MET A 857 17.01 -4.47 -9.35
CA MET A 857 17.28 -3.13 -9.88
C MET A 857 18.79 -2.93 -10.10
N ASP A 858 19.18 -2.82 -11.36
CA ASP A 858 20.54 -2.55 -11.83
C ASP A 858 20.58 -1.16 -12.48
N LEU A 859 20.70 -0.12 -11.65
CA LEU A 859 20.34 1.25 -12.03
C LEU A 859 21.51 2.10 -12.57
N HIS A 860 22.76 1.63 -12.42
CA HIS A 860 23.97 2.42 -12.69
C HIS A 860 24.79 1.91 -13.89
N PRO A 861 25.46 2.80 -14.64
CA PRO A 861 26.33 2.39 -15.75
C PRO A 861 27.64 1.79 -15.22
N ARG A 862 28.20 0.84 -15.99
CA ARG A 862 29.53 0.24 -15.79
C ARG A 862 30.07 -0.34 -17.09
N GLN A 863 31.38 -0.61 -17.14
CA GLN A 863 32.01 -1.27 -18.29
C GLN A 863 31.36 -2.64 -18.56
N GLY A 864 31.07 -2.94 -19.83
CA GLY A 864 30.46 -4.20 -20.25
C GLY A 864 28.93 -4.30 -20.05
N LYS A 865 28.30 -3.37 -19.34
CA LYS A 865 26.84 -3.28 -19.23
C LYS A 865 26.26 -2.48 -20.40
N TYR A 866 25.15 -2.97 -20.97
CA TYR A 866 24.35 -2.22 -21.93
C TYR A 866 23.47 -1.18 -21.18
N ASN A 867 23.62 0.10 -21.52
CA ASN A 867 23.15 1.20 -20.66
C ASN A 867 21.75 1.76 -21.01
N ASN A 868 21.16 1.36 -22.13
CA ASN A 868 19.78 1.78 -22.46
C ASN A 868 18.80 1.18 -21.43
N PRO A 869 17.89 2.00 -20.86
CA PRO A 869 16.88 1.50 -19.94
C PRO A 869 15.95 0.48 -20.57
N SER A 870 15.57 -0.53 -19.77
CA SER A 870 14.69 -1.64 -20.16
C SER A 870 14.38 -2.52 -18.94
N ASN A 871 13.19 -3.11 -18.87
CA ASN A 871 12.91 -4.24 -17.99
C ASN A 871 13.12 -5.60 -18.69
N HIS A 872 13.67 -6.59 -17.98
CA HIS A 872 13.90 -7.96 -18.46
C HIS A 872 13.20 -8.99 -17.56
N ASN A 873 12.42 -9.91 -18.13
CA ASN A 873 11.98 -11.10 -17.39
C ASN A 873 13.17 -12.06 -17.23
N LEU A 874 13.58 -12.33 -15.99
CA LEU A 874 14.61 -13.33 -15.66
C LEU A 874 14.01 -14.74 -15.52
N GLN A 875 12.81 -14.84 -14.96
CA GLN A 875 12.05 -16.08 -14.83
C GLN A 875 10.55 -15.81 -15.00
N PRO A 876 9.82 -16.53 -15.87
CA PRO A 876 8.39 -16.34 -16.03
C PRO A 876 7.57 -17.05 -14.94
N GLY A 877 6.46 -16.44 -14.51
CA GLY A 877 5.53 -17.02 -13.56
C GLY A 877 4.38 -17.80 -14.21
N PHE A 878 4.30 -19.11 -13.96
CA PHE A 878 3.34 -20.03 -14.61
C PHE A 878 2.85 -21.12 -13.64
N LEU A 879 1.92 -21.98 -14.08
CA LEU A 879 1.51 -23.19 -13.33
C LEU A 879 2.30 -24.42 -13.79
N ASP A 880 2.90 -25.14 -12.83
CA ASP A 880 3.65 -26.36 -13.10
C ASP A 880 2.75 -27.57 -13.43
N ALA A 881 3.35 -28.73 -13.69
CA ALA A 881 2.63 -29.97 -14.01
C ALA A 881 1.70 -30.47 -12.87
N ASN A 882 1.86 -29.98 -11.65
CA ASN A 882 1.05 -30.29 -10.47
C ASN A 882 0.00 -29.19 -10.18
N GLY A 883 -0.03 -28.11 -10.96
CA GLY A 883 -0.84 -26.92 -10.70
C GLY A 883 -0.24 -25.98 -9.64
N VAL A 884 1.01 -26.18 -9.21
CA VAL A 884 1.71 -25.32 -8.27
C VAL A 884 2.27 -24.11 -9.01
N ARG A 885 2.11 -22.91 -8.43
CA ARG A 885 2.58 -21.66 -9.00
C ARG A 885 4.10 -21.53 -8.90
N ARG A 886 4.77 -21.31 -10.05
CA ARG A 886 6.12 -20.75 -10.15
C ARG A 886 6.03 -19.22 -10.14
N TYR A 887 6.90 -18.57 -9.35
CA TYR A 887 6.88 -17.12 -9.16
C TYR A 887 7.93 -16.44 -10.04
N PRO A 888 7.60 -15.27 -10.63
CA PRO A 888 8.48 -14.57 -11.54
C PRO A 888 9.65 -13.89 -10.85
N ALA A 889 10.68 -13.61 -11.65
CA ALA A 889 11.76 -12.70 -11.32
C ALA A 889 11.99 -11.75 -12.49
N THR A 890 12.10 -10.45 -12.22
CA THR A 890 12.29 -9.40 -13.24
C THR A 890 13.45 -8.49 -12.88
N ALA A 891 14.15 -7.95 -13.88
CA ALA A 891 15.31 -7.08 -13.74
C ALA A 891 15.12 -5.74 -14.45
N LEU A 892 15.04 -4.69 -13.66
CA LEU A 892 15.05 -3.30 -14.09
C LEU A 892 16.49 -2.86 -14.38
N ARG A 893 16.84 -2.67 -15.65
CA ARG A 893 18.16 -2.19 -16.10
C ARG A 893 18.06 -0.71 -16.46
N CYS A 894 18.88 0.15 -15.85
CA CYS A 894 19.00 1.57 -16.20
C CYS A 894 20.47 2.04 -16.18
N GLY A 895 20.72 3.25 -16.70
CA GLY A 895 22.05 3.86 -16.84
C GLY A 895 22.26 5.16 -16.07
N PHE A 896 21.59 5.37 -14.93
CA PHE A 896 21.64 6.63 -14.18
C PHE A 896 22.99 6.83 -13.46
N SER A 897 23.52 8.06 -13.48
CA SER A 897 24.80 8.43 -12.87
C SER A 897 24.99 7.90 -11.45
N LYS A 898 26.18 7.37 -11.13
CA LYS A 898 26.49 6.91 -9.77
C LYS A 898 26.53 8.08 -8.77
N PRO A 899 26.20 7.84 -7.49
CA PRO A 899 26.46 8.82 -6.43
C PRO A 899 27.97 9.13 -6.33
N THR A 900 28.28 10.35 -5.92
CA THR A 900 29.64 10.85 -5.68
C THR A 900 29.83 11.14 -4.17
N PRO A 901 31.07 11.31 -3.68
CA PRO A 901 31.30 11.73 -2.30
C PRO A 901 30.72 13.11 -1.93
N LYS A 902 30.25 13.91 -2.91
CA LYS A 902 29.69 15.25 -2.70
C LYS A 902 28.18 15.36 -2.91
N LYS A 903 27.61 14.54 -3.79
CA LYS A 903 26.19 14.54 -4.18
C LYS A 903 25.72 13.11 -4.46
N PRO A 904 24.50 12.73 -4.06
CA PRO A 904 23.92 11.45 -4.44
C PRO A 904 23.63 11.43 -5.96
N SER A 905 23.19 10.29 -6.48
CA SER A 905 22.61 10.23 -7.83
C SER A 905 21.35 11.10 -7.87
N LEU A 906 21.27 12.07 -8.79
CA LEU A 906 20.16 13.01 -8.97
C LEU A 906 19.53 12.82 -10.35
N LEU A 907 18.19 12.78 -10.43
CA LEU A 907 17.45 12.47 -11.65
C LEU A 907 16.76 13.73 -12.22
N LYS A 908 17.02 14.03 -13.49
CA LYS A 908 16.23 15.01 -14.26
C LYS A 908 14.81 14.47 -14.45
N HIS A 909 13.83 15.35 -14.67
CA HIS A 909 12.43 14.93 -14.87
C HIS A 909 12.27 13.84 -15.94
N SER A 910 13.00 13.94 -17.05
CA SER A 910 13.07 12.95 -18.12
C SER A 910 13.49 11.55 -17.66
N GLU A 911 14.36 11.47 -16.65
CA GLU A 911 14.88 10.23 -16.06
C GLU A 911 13.91 9.67 -15.01
N VAL A 912 13.26 10.54 -14.22
CA VAL A 912 12.16 10.15 -13.31
C VAL A 912 11.02 9.49 -14.10
N VAL A 913 10.60 10.09 -15.22
CA VAL A 913 9.58 9.50 -16.12
C VAL A 913 10.05 8.16 -16.70
N LEU A 914 11.33 8.03 -17.04
CA LEU A 914 11.89 6.80 -17.62
C LEU A 914 11.98 5.66 -16.59
N LEU A 915 12.41 5.96 -15.36
CA LEU A 915 12.39 5.01 -14.26
C LEU A 915 10.96 4.51 -13.95
N PHE A 916 9.97 5.41 -13.96
CA PHE A 916 8.57 5.04 -13.71
C PHE A 916 7.97 4.20 -14.85
N HIS A 917 8.39 4.45 -16.09
CA HIS A 917 8.03 3.68 -17.28
C HIS A 917 8.54 2.24 -17.22
N GLU A 918 9.84 2.05 -16.99
CA GLU A 918 10.47 0.72 -16.90
C GLU A 918 10.00 -0.07 -15.66
N LEU A 919 9.76 0.62 -14.54
CA LEU A 919 9.08 0.03 -13.38
C LEU A 919 7.67 -0.48 -13.75
N GLY A 920 6.97 0.18 -14.67
CA GLY A 920 5.68 -0.28 -15.17
C GLY A 920 5.74 -1.67 -15.81
N HIS A 921 6.78 -1.93 -16.62
CA HIS A 921 7.03 -3.25 -17.20
C HIS A 921 7.39 -4.29 -16.13
N GLY A 922 8.27 -3.96 -15.18
CA GLY A 922 8.62 -4.86 -14.08
C GLY A 922 7.43 -5.19 -13.16
N ILE A 923 6.57 -4.22 -12.89
CA ILE A 923 5.33 -4.40 -12.13
C ILE A 923 4.32 -5.27 -12.90
N HIS A 924 4.20 -5.11 -14.22
CA HIS A 924 3.36 -5.95 -15.07
C HIS A 924 3.82 -7.43 -15.06
N ASP A 925 5.13 -7.67 -15.13
CA ASP A 925 5.73 -9.00 -15.00
C ASP A 925 5.39 -9.64 -13.64
N LEU A 926 5.73 -8.94 -12.55
CA LEU A 926 5.48 -9.41 -11.17
C LEU A 926 4.03 -9.81 -10.90
N VAL A 927 3.06 -8.98 -11.31
CA VAL A 927 1.64 -9.23 -10.98
C VAL A 927 0.92 -10.15 -11.98
N SER A 928 1.55 -10.54 -13.08
CA SER A 928 0.98 -11.45 -14.07
C SER A 928 0.72 -12.85 -13.50
N GLN A 929 -0.44 -13.44 -13.82
CA GLN A 929 -0.87 -14.74 -13.33
C GLN A 929 -1.45 -15.62 -14.44
N THR A 930 -0.56 -16.09 -15.31
CA THR A 930 -0.88 -16.99 -16.43
C THR A 930 -0.71 -18.46 -16.07
N LYS A 931 -1.36 -19.34 -16.83
CA LYS A 931 -1.18 -20.79 -16.78
C LYS A 931 0.16 -21.19 -17.42
N TYR A 932 0.55 -20.53 -18.51
CA TYR A 932 1.74 -20.83 -19.31
C TYR A 932 2.79 -19.71 -19.30
N ALA A 933 4.07 -20.11 -19.36
CA ALA A 933 5.22 -19.19 -19.44
C ALA A 933 5.21 -18.31 -20.69
N ARG A 934 4.69 -18.83 -21.81
CA ARG A 934 4.58 -18.11 -23.09
C ARG A 934 3.80 -16.80 -23.00
N PHE A 935 2.81 -16.74 -22.11
CA PHE A 935 1.93 -15.58 -21.94
C PHE A 935 2.31 -14.68 -20.77
N HIS A 936 3.39 -15.01 -20.06
CA HIS A 936 3.73 -14.31 -18.82
C HIS A 936 4.20 -12.86 -19.06
N GLY A 937 3.81 -11.96 -18.15
CA GLY A 937 4.34 -10.59 -18.09
C GLY A 937 3.97 -9.76 -19.32
N THR A 938 4.96 -9.01 -19.81
CA THR A 938 4.82 -8.06 -20.93
C THR A 938 4.61 -8.71 -22.30
N ARG A 939 4.47 -10.04 -22.39
CA ARG A 939 4.27 -10.83 -23.63
C ARG A 939 2.84 -10.68 -24.21
N LEU A 940 2.43 -9.44 -24.47
CA LEU A 940 1.16 -9.06 -25.07
C LEU A 940 1.23 -9.05 -26.61
N VAL A 941 0.11 -8.77 -27.29
CA VAL A 941 0.20 -8.09 -28.59
C VAL A 941 0.80 -6.70 -28.41
N ASP A 942 1.74 -6.38 -29.28
CA ASP A 942 2.76 -5.41 -28.93
C ASP A 942 2.34 -3.96 -29.25
N ASP A 943 1.34 -3.75 -30.11
CA ASP A 943 0.61 -2.47 -30.19
C ASP A 943 -0.21 -2.14 -28.93
N PHE A 944 -0.20 -3.05 -27.93
CA PHE A 944 -0.69 -2.84 -26.56
C PHE A 944 0.41 -3.03 -25.48
N CYS A 945 1.61 -3.58 -25.77
CA CYS A 945 2.61 -3.91 -24.73
C CYS A 945 3.15 -2.67 -23.99
N GLU A 946 3.18 -1.52 -24.67
CA GLU A 946 3.58 -0.22 -24.12
C GLU A 946 2.43 0.55 -23.44
N THR A 947 1.19 0.03 -23.49
CA THR A 947 0.05 0.68 -22.81
C THR A 947 0.25 0.71 -21.27
N PRO A 948 0.64 -0.37 -20.58
CA PRO A 948 0.86 -0.37 -19.13
C PRO A 948 1.93 0.60 -18.63
N SER A 949 3.01 0.75 -19.38
CA SER A 949 4.21 1.51 -19.04
C SER A 949 4.03 3.00 -19.36
N ILE A 950 3.46 3.35 -20.52
CA ILE A 950 3.09 4.73 -20.88
C ILE A 950 1.94 5.26 -20.00
N LEU A 951 1.01 4.40 -19.57
CA LEU A 951 -0.02 4.75 -18.59
C LEU A 951 0.61 5.29 -17.32
N LEU A 952 1.63 4.60 -16.82
CA LEU A 952 2.32 4.96 -15.59
C LEU A 952 3.19 6.23 -15.74
N GLU A 953 3.73 6.54 -16.92
CA GLU A 953 4.41 7.84 -17.19
C GLU A 953 3.54 9.06 -16.80
N ASN A 954 2.20 8.94 -16.75
CA ASN A 954 1.30 10.03 -16.35
C ASN A 954 1.46 10.48 -14.89
N TRP A 955 1.88 9.59 -13.97
CA TRP A 955 2.07 9.93 -12.55
C TRP A 955 3.15 11.00 -12.38
N CYS A 956 4.20 10.94 -13.20
CA CYS A 956 5.26 11.95 -13.25
C CYS A 956 4.81 13.33 -13.78
N TRP A 957 3.54 13.48 -14.19
CA TRP A 957 2.94 14.77 -14.57
C TRP A 957 1.80 15.21 -13.64
N SER A 958 1.54 14.47 -12.55
CA SER A 958 0.60 14.88 -11.51
C SER A 958 1.28 15.73 -10.44
N ALA A 959 0.68 16.86 -10.07
CA ALA A 959 1.23 17.78 -9.08
C ALA A 959 1.42 17.12 -7.69
N SER A 960 0.42 16.39 -7.20
CA SER A 960 0.48 15.71 -5.90
C SER A 960 1.49 14.58 -5.86
N VAL A 961 1.75 13.93 -7.00
CA VAL A 961 2.71 12.83 -7.11
C VAL A 961 4.14 13.36 -7.26
N LEU A 962 4.34 14.45 -8.00
CA LEU A 962 5.61 15.17 -8.04
C LEU A 962 5.99 15.71 -6.65
N GLU A 963 5.03 16.26 -5.90
CA GLU A 963 5.25 16.65 -4.50
C GLU A 963 5.57 15.43 -3.62
N SER A 964 4.82 14.33 -3.71
CA SER A 964 5.04 13.14 -2.87
C SER A 964 6.40 12.48 -3.13
N LEU A 965 6.81 12.34 -4.39
CA LEU A 965 8.11 11.77 -4.79
C LEU A 965 9.30 12.68 -4.45
N SER A 966 9.12 14.01 -4.49
CA SER A 966 10.23 14.94 -4.27
C SER A 966 10.84 14.86 -2.86
N GLN A 967 12.16 14.89 -2.74
CA GLN A 967 12.86 15.25 -1.52
C GLN A 967 14.21 15.91 -1.85
N HIS A 968 14.42 17.14 -1.39
CA HIS A 968 15.66 17.87 -1.64
C HIS A 968 16.88 17.19 -1.01
N TYR A 969 17.93 16.93 -1.79
CA TYR A 969 19.06 16.08 -1.38
C TYR A 969 19.83 16.62 -0.17
N SER A 970 19.90 17.94 -0.01
CA SER A 970 20.49 18.60 1.18
C SER A 970 19.76 18.27 2.50
N THR A 971 18.56 17.67 2.46
CA THR A 971 17.84 17.21 3.66
C THR A 971 18.16 15.77 4.06
N LEU A 972 18.96 15.05 3.26
CA LEU A 972 19.30 13.64 3.49
C LEU A 972 20.44 13.47 4.50
N SER A 973 21.37 14.43 4.58
CA SER A 973 22.42 14.45 5.60
C SER A 973 22.98 15.87 5.85
N PRO A 974 23.57 16.13 7.03
CA PRO A 974 24.22 17.42 7.33
C PRO A 974 25.35 17.77 6.35
N GLU A 975 26.08 16.78 5.86
CA GLU A 975 27.19 16.93 4.92
C GLU A 975 26.69 17.43 3.56
N TYR A 976 25.59 16.86 3.03
CA TYR A 976 24.96 17.36 1.80
C TYR A 976 24.40 18.78 1.97
N LEU A 977 23.92 19.15 3.16
CA LEU A 977 23.52 20.54 3.45
C LEU A 977 24.69 21.52 3.41
N GLN A 978 25.83 21.13 3.98
CA GLN A 978 27.03 21.95 3.98
C GLN A 978 27.56 22.15 2.55
N ILE A 979 27.68 21.08 1.77
CA ILE A 979 28.14 21.14 0.38
C ILE A 979 27.19 21.96 -0.50
N TRP A 980 25.87 21.81 -0.32
CA TRP A 980 24.88 22.64 -1.02
C TRP A 980 25.05 24.12 -0.67
N LYS A 981 25.29 24.46 0.60
CA LYS A 981 25.54 25.85 1.03
C LYS A 981 26.82 26.42 0.43
N GLU A 982 27.89 25.65 0.35
CA GLU A 982 29.16 26.05 -0.27
C GLU A 982 28.98 26.39 -1.76
N GLU A 983 28.17 25.61 -2.48
CA GLU A 983 27.83 25.87 -3.88
C GLU A 983 26.82 27.02 -4.08
N ALA A 984 25.86 27.18 -3.16
CA ALA A 984 24.76 28.14 -3.29
C ALA A 984 25.11 29.59 -2.87
N GLY A 985 26.28 29.83 -2.27
CA GLY A 985 26.76 31.18 -1.90
C GLY A 985 27.21 31.38 -0.44
N GLY A 986 27.39 30.30 0.33
CA GLY A 986 27.93 30.31 1.69
C GLY A 986 26.89 30.13 2.80
N GLU A 987 27.35 30.14 4.06
CA GLU A 987 26.53 29.74 5.22
C GLU A 987 25.23 30.54 5.41
N ASN A 988 25.21 31.79 4.96
CA ASN A 988 24.07 32.72 5.09
C ASN A 988 22.90 32.41 4.15
N VAL A 989 23.06 31.50 3.19
CA VAL A 989 21.98 31.10 2.29
C VAL A 989 20.96 30.24 3.08
N PRO A 990 19.65 30.56 3.04
CA PRO A 990 18.64 29.75 3.70
C PRO A 990 18.55 28.36 3.05
N PRO A 991 18.30 27.29 3.83
CA PRO A 991 18.14 25.96 3.27
C PRO A 991 16.94 25.91 2.31
N PRO A 992 17.01 25.10 1.24
CA PRO A 992 15.91 24.96 0.30
C PRO A 992 14.74 24.18 0.95
N PRO A 993 13.50 24.34 0.46
CA PRO A 993 12.37 23.55 0.92
C PRO A 993 12.62 22.04 0.77
N THR A 994 12.15 21.23 1.73
CA THR A 994 12.27 19.76 1.66
C THR A 994 11.53 19.16 0.46
N LYS A 995 10.42 19.78 0.05
CA LYS A 995 9.53 19.35 -1.04
C LYS A 995 9.60 20.35 -2.21
N LEU A 996 9.36 19.85 -3.42
CA LEU A 996 9.42 20.63 -4.66
C LEU A 996 8.41 21.81 -4.61
N PRO A 997 8.85 23.07 -4.81
CA PRO A 997 7.94 24.22 -4.76
C PRO A 997 6.87 24.18 -5.86
N ASN A 998 5.65 24.64 -5.54
CA ASN A 998 4.51 24.66 -6.47
C ASN A 998 4.81 25.36 -7.80
N GLU A 999 5.58 26.45 -7.79
CA GLU A 999 6.01 27.15 -9.02
C GLU A 999 6.85 26.25 -9.95
N MET A 1000 7.71 25.40 -9.38
CA MET A 1000 8.52 24.44 -10.14
C MET A 1000 7.68 23.24 -10.61
N ILE A 1001 6.68 22.80 -9.83
CA ILE A 1001 5.66 21.83 -10.25
C ILE A 1001 4.87 22.37 -11.45
N GLU A 1002 4.35 23.60 -11.37
CA GLU A 1002 3.64 24.26 -12.46
C GLU A 1002 4.53 24.50 -13.68
N SER A 1003 5.82 24.82 -13.48
CA SER A 1003 6.79 24.94 -14.57
C SER A 1003 6.96 23.60 -15.29
N VAL A 1004 7.30 22.51 -14.58
CA VAL A 1004 7.53 21.21 -15.22
C VAL A 1004 6.28 20.64 -15.88
N ILE A 1005 5.09 20.80 -15.27
CA ILE A 1005 3.83 20.36 -15.89
C ILE A 1005 3.53 21.13 -17.18
N ARG A 1006 3.81 22.45 -17.24
CA ARG A 1006 3.71 23.23 -18.49
C ARG A 1006 4.66 22.72 -19.58
N THR A 1007 5.82 22.15 -19.22
CA THR A 1007 6.72 21.55 -20.23
C THR A 1007 6.17 20.30 -20.91
N ARG A 1008 5.10 19.66 -20.39
CA ARG A 1008 4.60 18.36 -20.91
C ARG A 1008 4.29 18.39 -22.40
N MET A 1009 3.64 19.45 -22.87
CA MET A 1009 3.18 19.59 -24.26
C MET A 1009 4.26 20.16 -25.20
N VAL A 1010 5.38 20.63 -24.66
CA VAL A 1010 6.41 21.38 -25.41
C VAL A 1010 7.08 20.47 -26.43
N ASN A 1011 6.96 20.84 -27.70
CA ASN A 1011 7.40 20.05 -28.84
C ASN A 1011 6.78 18.64 -28.94
N SER A 1012 5.73 18.32 -28.15
CA SER A 1012 5.09 17.00 -28.14
C SER A 1012 4.48 16.61 -29.49
N ALA A 1013 4.02 17.61 -30.26
CA ALA A 1013 3.58 17.42 -31.64
C ALA A 1013 4.74 16.96 -32.54
N LEU A 1014 5.89 17.63 -32.53
CA LEU A 1014 7.07 17.27 -33.33
C LEU A 1014 7.62 15.88 -32.96
N VAL A 1015 7.61 15.52 -31.67
CA VAL A 1015 7.96 14.16 -31.21
C VAL A 1015 7.00 13.11 -31.79
N LYS A 1016 5.69 13.35 -31.72
CA LYS A 1016 4.69 12.46 -32.33
C LYS A 1016 4.83 12.38 -33.85
N LEU A 1017 5.21 13.47 -34.52
CA LEU A 1017 5.48 13.50 -35.96
C LEU A 1017 6.76 12.73 -36.33
N ARG A 1018 7.81 12.74 -35.49
CA ARG A 1018 9.01 11.89 -35.70
C ARG A 1018 8.70 10.40 -35.47
N VAL A 1019 7.87 10.05 -34.49
CA VAL A 1019 7.38 8.66 -34.32
C VAL A 1019 6.51 8.24 -35.50
N LEU A 1020 5.59 9.12 -35.96
CA LEU A 1020 4.74 8.88 -37.14
C LEU A 1020 5.56 8.79 -38.43
N HIS A 1021 6.64 9.56 -38.58
CA HIS A 1021 7.59 9.48 -39.69
C HIS A 1021 8.19 8.08 -39.80
N ILE A 1022 8.74 7.56 -38.70
CA ILE A 1022 9.34 6.22 -38.67
C ILE A 1022 8.27 5.14 -38.90
N ALA A 1023 7.09 5.28 -38.30
CA ALA A 1023 5.96 4.36 -38.52
C ALA A 1023 5.45 4.34 -39.97
N LEU A 1024 5.40 5.49 -40.65
CA LEU A 1024 5.02 5.59 -42.06
C LEU A 1024 6.10 5.02 -42.98
N PHE A 1025 7.38 5.18 -42.63
CA PHE A 1025 8.49 4.55 -43.34
C PHE A 1025 8.45 3.02 -43.20
N ASP A 1026 8.33 2.52 -41.97
CA ASP A 1026 8.21 1.10 -41.62
C ASP A 1026 7.05 0.41 -42.36
N MET A 1027 5.85 1.00 -42.31
CA MET A 1027 4.71 0.51 -43.11
C MET A 1027 5.00 0.55 -44.61
N ALA A 1028 5.59 1.63 -45.14
CA ALA A 1028 5.80 1.77 -46.57
C ALA A 1028 6.83 0.77 -47.15
N VAL A 1029 7.91 0.44 -46.42
CA VAL A 1029 8.91 -0.54 -46.87
C VAL A 1029 8.42 -1.99 -46.75
N HIS A 1030 7.54 -2.27 -45.78
CA HIS A 1030 7.02 -3.62 -45.53
C HIS A 1030 5.63 -3.91 -46.13
N THR A 1031 4.90 -2.90 -46.64
CA THR A 1031 3.66 -3.09 -47.43
C THR A 1031 3.75 -2.54 -48.87
N PRO A 1032 4.74 -2.96 -49.69
CA PRO A 1032 4.85 -2.57 -51.10
C PRO A 1032 3.73 -3.20 -51.94
N ARG A 1033 3.28 -2.54 -53.01
CA ARG A 1033 2.13 -3.02 -53.80
C ARG A 1033 2.53 -4.24 -54.62
N SER A 1034 3.70 -4.16 -55.28
CA SER A 1034 4.37 -5.30 -55.91
C SER A 1034 5.75 -5.55 -55.30
N HIS A 1035 6.29 -6.76 -55.49
CA HIS A 1035 7.66 -7.07 -55.10
C HIS A 1035 8.69 -6.18 -55.83
N GLN A 1036 8.41 -5.83 -57.08
CA GLN A 1036 9.26 -4.92 -57.85
C GLN A 1036 9.30 -3.52 -57.22
N ASP A 1037 8.22 -3.08 -56.56
CA ASP A 1037 8.22 -1.78 -55.88
C ASP A 1037 9.31 -1.73 -54.79
N ILE A 1038 9.43 -2.77 -53.95
CA ILE A 1038 10.45 -2.80 -52.89
C ILE A 1038 11.85 -3.13 -53.43
N VAL A 1039 11.96 -3.78 -54.59
CA VAL A 1039 13.25 -3.91 -55.32
C VAL A 1039 13.72 -2.56 -55.87
N ASP A 1040 12.83 -1.76 -56.45
CA ASP A 1040 13.18 -0.47 -57.07
C ASP A 1040 13.21 0.72 -56.08
N MET A 1041 12.56 0.60 -54.92
CA MET A 1041 12.43 1.68 -53.92
C MET A 1041 13.78 2.15 -53.36
N ASN A 1042 14.10 3.42 -53.52
CA ASN A 1042 15.14 4.07 -52.73
C ASN A 1042 14.63 4.29 -51.30
N ILE A 1043 15.22 3.58 -50.32
CA ILE A 1043 14.77 3.62 -48.93
C ILE A 1043 15.22 4.89 -48.20
N SER A 1044 16.43 5.39 -48.46
CA SER A 1044 16.94 6.62 -47.86
C SER A 1044 16.20 7.85 -48.40
N GLU A 1045 15.93 7.89 -49.71
CA GLU A 1045 15.06 8.89 -50.33
C GLU A 1045 13.65 8.86 -49.71
N LEU A 1046 13.07 7.67 -49.49
CA LEU A 1046 11.76 7.54 -48.87
C LEU A 1046 11.76 8.02 -47.41
N TYR A 1047 12.77 7.63 -46.62
CA TYR A 1047 12.94 8.07 -45.24
C TYR A 1047 13.09 9.60 -45.16
N ASN A 1048 13.98 10.21 -45.94
CA ASN A 1048 14.19 11.67 -45.94
C ASN A 1048 12.98 12.43 -46.50
N ARG A 1049 12.32 11.94 -47.55
CA ARG A 1049 11.06 12.52 -48.06
C ARG A 1049 9.95 12.49 -47.02
N LEU A 1050 9.78 11.38 -46.29
CA LEU A 1050 8.77 11.29 -45.23
C LEU A 1050 9.14 12.17 -44.03
N TRP A 1051 10.44 12.39 -43.74
CA TRP A 1051 10.87 13.37 -42.74
C TRP A 1051 10.39 14.77 -43.10
N VAL A 1052 10.66 15.25 -44.32
CA VAL A 1052 10.18 16.56 -44.80
C VAL A 1052 8.65 16.63 -44.81
N GLN A 1053 7.96 15.60 -45.32
CA GLN A 1053 6.50 15.59 -45.47
C GLN A 1053 5.72 15.45 -44.14
N VAL A 1054 6.28 14.77 -43.13
CA VAL A 1054 5.58 14.45 -41.88
C VAL A 1054 6.07 15.32 -40.72
N VAL A 1055 7.39 15.53 -40.58
CA VAL A 1055 7.98 16.34 -39.50
C VAL A 1055 7.97 17.82 -39.85
N GLY A 1056 8.07 18.18 -41.14
CA GLY A 1056 8.05 19.56 -41.61
C GLY A 1056 9.37 20.30 -41.43
N PHE A 1057 10.49 19.58 -41.44
CA PHE A 1057 11.85 20.15 -41.41
C PHE A 1057 12.57 19.87 -42.73
N ASP A 1058 13.04 20.94 -43.39
CA ASP A 1058 13.92 20.85 -44.55
C ASP A 1058 15.29 20.28 -44.14
N GLY A 1059 15.89 19.48 -45.02
CA GLY A 1059 17.29 19.07 -44.95
C GLY A 1059 18.16 19.90 -45.90
N PRO A 1060 19.30 19.35 -46.34
CA PRO A 1060 20.02 19.84 -47.50
C PRO A 1060 19.55 19.12 -48.79
N GLU A 1061 18.28 19.23 -49.16
CA GLU A 1061 17.75 18.68 -50.43
C GLU A 1061 18.44 19.27 -51.68
N ASP A 1062 19.16 20.40 -51.54
CA ASP A 1062 20.05 20.96 -52.55
C ASP A 1062 21.19 20.00 -52.96
N GLN A 1063 21.45 18.98 -52.14
CA GLN A 1063 22.49 17.96 -52.32
C GLN A 1063 21.89 16.61 -52.77
N GLY A 1064 20.58 16.54 -53.01
CA GLY A 1064 19.81 15.32 -53.29
C GLY A 1064 19.05 14.80 -52.07
N HIS A 1065 18.27 13.73 -52.25
CA HIS A 1065 17.43 13.16 -51.18
C HIS A 1065 18.09 12.02 -50.39
N GLU A 1066 19.37 11.73 -50.62
CA GLU A 1066 20.19 10.75 -49.88
C GLU A 1066 21.18 11.45 -48.92
N TRP A 1067 20.82 12.62 -48.38
CA TRP A 1067 21.72 13.39 -47.50
C TRP A 1067 21.92 12.78 -46.11
N GLY A 1068 21.07 11.83 -45.74
CA GLY A 1068 21.10 11.10 -44.48
C GLY A 1068 20.56 9.69 -44.66
N HIS A 1069 21.00 8.80 -43.76
CA HIS A 1069 20.73 7.37 -43.75
C HIS A 1069 20.32 6.91 -42.34
N GLY A 1070 19.53 7.70 -41.61
CA GLY A 1070 19.18 7.41 -40.21
C GLY A 1070 18.48 6.07 -40.02
N GLU A 1071 17.80 5.57 -41.05
CA GLU A 1071 17.26 4.20 -41.11
C GLU A 1071 18.34 3.13 -40.90
N ALA A 1072 19.58 3.35 -41.34
CA ALA A 1072 20.70 2.40 -41.21
C ALA A 1072 21.08 2.08 -39.75
N THR A 1073 20.64 2.90 -38.79
CA THR A 1073 20.82 2.71 -37.35
C THR A 1073 19.59 2.09 -36.66
N MET A 1074 18.47 1.94 -37.37
CA MET A 1074 17.14 1.63 -36.82
C MET A 1074 16.97 0.13 -36.54
N GLY A 1075 17.60 -0.34 -35.45
CA GLY A 1075 17.52 -1.73 -34.96
C GLY A 1075 16.11 -2.31 -34.98
N HIS A 1076 15.15 -1.60 -34.40
CA HIS A 1076 13.76 -2.01 -34.26
C HIS A 1076 13.18 -2.66 -35.54
N ILE A 1077 13.07 -1.90 -36.63
CA ILE A 1077 12.45 -2.36 -37.88
C ILE A 1077 13.24 -3.46 -38.61
N VAL A 1078 14.42 -3.84 -38.09
CA VAL A 1078 15.24 -4.98 -38.53
C VAL A 1078 15.08 -6.18 -37.59
N ASP A 1079 15.09 -5.95 -36.28
CA ASP A 1079 15.11 -6.98 -35.26
C ASP A 1079 13.78 -7.08 -34.50
N GLY A 1080 12.91 -7.98 -34.99
CA GLY A 1080 11.69 -8.42 -34.30
C GLY A 1080 10.49 -7.48 -34.36
N TYR A 1081 10.53 -6.41 -35.16
CA TYR A 1081 9.61 -5.27 -35.04
C TYR A 1081 9.22 -4.58 -36.34
N ASP A 1082 9.46 -5.25 -37.45
CA ASP A 1082 8.88 -4.88 -38.73
C ASP A 1082 7.36 -4.67 -38.62
N VAL A 1083 6.89 -3.59 -39.26
CA VAL A 1083 5.49 -3.19 -39.51
C VAL A 1083 4.60 -2.89 -38.32
N GLY A 1084 5.18 -2.58 -37.14
CA GLY A 1084 4.39 -2.12 -36.01
C GLY A 1084 4.80 -0.85 -35.31
N PHE A 1085 5.81 -0.08 -35.74
CA PHE A 1085 6.27 1.13 -35.04
C PHE A 1085 5.14 2.18 -34.79
N TYR A 1086 4.01 2.06 -35.49
CA TYR A 1086 2.76 2.80 -35.24
C TYR A 1086 2.11 2.51 -33.88
N GLY A 1087 2.18 1.27 -33.38
CA GLY A 1087 1.42 0.76 -32.23
C GLY A 1087 1.78 1.44 -30.92
N TYR A 1088 2.86 2.18 -30.98
CA TYR A 1088 3.39 3.11 -30.03
C TYR A 1088 2.52 4.36 -29.80
N LEU A 1089 2.06 4.98 -30.89
CA LEU A 1089 1.08 6.07 -30.84
C LEU A 1089 -0.30 5.54 -30.42
N LEU A 1090 -0.60 4.28 -30.73
CA LEU A 1090 -1.83 3.61 -30.33
C LEU A 1090 -1.83 3.26 -28.84
N SER A 1091 -0.71 2.76 -28.31
CA SER A 1091 -0.50 2.54 -26.87
C SER A 1091 -0.48 3.85 -26.08
N GLU A 1092 0.05 4.96 -26.61
CA GLU A 1092 -0.13 6.27 -25.97
C GLU A 1092 -1.62 6.68 -25.93
N VAL A 1093 -2.40 6.39 -26.97
CA VAL A 1093 -3.85 6.65 -26.98
C VAL A 1093 -4.58 5.81 -25.91
N TYR A 1094 -4.37 4.50 -25.86
CA TYR A 1094 -4.98 3.64 -24.83
C TYR A 1094 -4.54 4.03 -23.41
N ALA A 1095 -3.26 4.33 -23.21
CA ALA A 1095 -2.71 4.78 -21.93
C ALA A 1095 -3.30 6.11 -21.46
N LEU A 1096 -3.46 7.08 -22.37
CA LEU A 1096 -4.06 8.38 -22.07
C LEU A 1096 -5.55 8.28 -21.80
N ASP A 1097 -6.29 7.43 -22.52
CA ASP A 1097 -7.70 7.14 -22.26
C ASP A 1097 -7.89 6.56 -20.85
N ILE A 1098 -7.20 5.45 -20.54
CA ILE A 1098 -7.24 4.82 -19.22
C ILE A 1098 -6.85 5.82 -18.12
N PHE A 1099 -5.80 6.62 -18.32
CA PHE A 1099 -5.42 7.62 -17.32
C PHE A 1099 -6.49 8.72 -17.17
N HIS A 1100 -7.00 9.28 -18.26
CA HIS A 1100 -7.99 10.36 -18.23
C HIS A 1100 -9.32 9.95 -17.60
N SER A 1101 -9.76 8.72 -17.85
CA SER A 1101 -11.09 8.24 -17.46
C SER A 1101 -11.17 7.74 -16.02
N PHE A 1102 -10.05 7.30 -15.39
CA PHE A 1102 -10.07 6.73 -14.02
C PHE A 1102 -9.08 7.33 -13.03
N PHE A 1103 -7.87 7.71 -13.49
CA PHE A 1103 -6.78 8.13 -12.61
C PHE A 1103 -6.53 9.65 -12.58
N LYS A 1104 -6.98 10.39 -13.59
CA LYS A 1104 -6.77 11.84 -13.68
C LYS A 1104 -7.49 12.63 -12.59
N ALA A 1105 -8.61 12.12 -12.07
CA ALA A 1105 -9.34 12.75 -10.96
C ALA A 1105 -8.70 12.46 -9.59
N ASP A 1106 -8.17 11.25 -9.40
CA ASP A 1106 -7.38 10.83 -8.24
C ASP A 1106 -6.34 9.78 -8.66
N PRO A 1107 -5.07 10.17 -8.86
CA PRO A 1107 -4.01 9.23 -9.26
C PRO A 1107 -3.66 8.19 -8.19
N MET A 1108 -4.16 8.32 -6.96
CA MET A 1108 -3.93 7.38 -5.87
C MET A 1108 -5.20 6.57 -5.52
N ASN A 1109 -6.19 6.54 -6.42
CA ASN A 1109 -7.40 5.74 -6.26
C ASN A 1109 -7.09 4.22 -6.33
N ALA A 1110 -6.85 3.63 -5.16
CA ALA A 1110 -6.53 2.21 -5.01
C ALA A 1110 -7.64 1.26 -5.52
N ILE A 1111 -8.90 1.69 -5.63
CA ILE A 1111 -9.96 0.83 -6.20
C ILE A 1111 -9.72 0.63 -7.69
N GLU A 1112 -9.42 1.72 -8.42
CA GLU A 1112 -9.09 1.66 -9.85
C GLU A 1112 -7.71 1.06 -10.09
N GLY A 1113 -6.75 1.28 -9.18
CA GLY A 1113 -5.45 0.61 -9.20
C GLY A 1113 -5.56 -0.92 -9.04
N HIS A 1114 -6.43 -1.39 -8.14
CA HIS A 1114 -6.74 -2.82 -8.01
C HIS A 1114 -7.51 -3.36 -9.23
N ARG A 1115 -8.45 -2.59 -9.80
CA ARG A 1115 -9.15 -2.95 -11.05
C ARG A 1115 -8.13 -3.15 -12.18
N TYR A 1116 -7.32 -2.13 -12.46
CA TYR A 1116 -6.23 -2.17 -13.45
C TYR A 1116 -5.29 -3.38 -13.24
N ARG A 1117 -4.89 -3.66 -12.00
CA ARG A 1117 -4.10 -4.85 -11.66
C ARG A 1117 -4.82 -6.14 -12.03
N ASP A 1118 -6.04 -6.38 -11.53
CA ASP A 1118 -6.71 -7.68 -11.67
C ASP A 1118 -7.35 -7.92 -13.05
N THR A 1119 -7.70 -6.87 -13.79
CA THR A 1119 -8.38 -6.97 -15.10
C THR A 1119 -7.43 -6.92 -16.29
N LEU A 1120 -6.30 -6.20 -16.17
CA LEU A 1120 -5.33 -6.02 -17.24
C LEU A 1120 -4.01 -6.71 -16.88
N LEU A 1121 -3.24 -6.17 -15.93
CA LEU A 1121 -1.86 -6.63 -15.67
C LEU A 1121 -1.79 -8.12 -15.27
N LYS A 1122 -2.74 -8.58 -14.44
CA LYS A 1122 -2.82 -9.97 -13.96
C LYS A 1122 -3.00 -10.99 -15.09
N LYS A 1123 -3.45 -10.57 -16.27
CA LYS A 1123 -3.72 -11.47 -17.39
C LYS A 1123 -2.49 -11.73 -18.25
N GLY A 1124 -1.52 -10.82 -18.30
CA GLY A 1124 -0.46 -10.87 -19.31
C GLY A 1124 -1.05 -11.13 -20.71
N GLY A 1125 -0.32 -11.89 -21.52
CA GLY A 1125 -0.75 -12.29 -22.87
C GLY A 1125 -1.79 -13.41 -22.93
N SER A 1126 -2.42 -13.82 -21.81
CA SER A 1126 -3.31 -15.01 -21.76
C SER A 1126 -4.62 -14.85 -22.54
N GLN A 1127 -4.99 -13.63 -22.90
CA GLN A 1127 -6.22 -13.30 -23.62
C GLN A 1127 -5.96 -12.23 -24.67
N ASP A 1128 -6.90 -12.07 -25.60
CA ASP A 1128 -6.91 -10.95 -26.53
C ASP A 1128 -7.06 -9.62 -25.79
N GLU A 1129 -6.10 -8.74 -26.01
CA GLU A 1129 -5.87 -7.50 -25.30
C GLU A 1129 -6.97 -6.47 -25.58
N MET A 1130 -7.54 -6.50 -26.79
CA MET A 1130 -8.72 -5.71 -27.14
C MET A 1130 -10.00 -6.26 -26.49
N LYS A 1131 -10.06 -7.54 -26.12
CA LYS A 1131 -11.12 -8.06 -25.22
C LYS A 1131 -10.89 -7.59 -23.79
N LEU A 1132 -9.67 -7.64 -23.26
CA LEU A 1132 -9.35 -7.15 -21.91
C LEU A 1132 -9.75 -5.68 -21.72
N TYR A 1133 -9.45 -4.85 -22.72
CA TYR A 1133 -9.76 -3.42 -22.78
C TYR A 1133 -11.26 -3.11 -22.99
N LYS A 1134 -12.05 -4.01 -23.63
CA LYS A 1134 -13.47 -3.78 -23.99
C LYS A 1134 -14.49 -4.63 -23.19
N LEU A 1135 -14.05 -5.35 -22.15
CA LEU A 1135 -14.92 -6.23 -21.35
C LEU A 1135 -16.10 -5.46 -20.71
N PRO A 1136 -17.34 -6.00 -20.72
CA PRO A 1136 -18.43 -5.42 -19.93
C PRO A 1136 -18.09 -5.40 -18.43
N GLY A 1137 -18.31 -4.27 -17.75
CA GLY A 1137 -17.82 -4.02 -16.39
C GLY A 1137 -16.42 -3.39 -16.36
N ASN A 1138 -15.56 -3.72 -17.32
CA ASN A 1138 -14.37 -2.91 -17.68
C ASN A 1138 -14.78 -1.77 -18.63
N GLN A 1139 -15.72 -0.92 -18.21
CA GLN A 1139 -15.97 0.34 -18.93
C GLN A 1139 -14.77 1.26 -18.75
N TRP A 1140 -13.71 1.05 -19.54
CA TRP A 1140 -12.65 2.04 -19.75
C TRP A 1140 -13.15 3.17 -20.68
N PHE A 1141 -14.08 2.85 -21.57
CA PHE A 1141 -14.82 3.76 -22.45
C PHE A 1141 -16.25 4.06 -21.94
N THR A 1142 -16.68 5.32 -22.13
CA THR A 1142 -18.09 5.73 -22.35
C THR A 1142 -18.19 6.69 -23.52
#